data_AF-A0A7V4HFD5-F1
#
_entry.id   AF-A0A7V4HFD5-F1
#
_cell.length_a   1.000
_cell.length_b   1.000
_cell.length_c   1.000
_cell.angle_alpha   90.00
_cell.angle_beta   90.00
_cell.angle_gamma   90.00
#
_symmetry.space_group_name_H-M   'P 1'
#
loop_
_entity.id
_entity.type
_entity.pdbx_description
1 polymer ?
#
loop_
_entity_poly.entity_id
_entity_poly.type
_entity_poly.pdbx_seq_one_letter_code
_entity_poly.pdbx_strand_id
1 'polypeptide(L)'
;MKFSDRTHFGPNALNKPLFAGDREKLAAKLADSSGLLKEYWLDFKRASMRRSKTRRQTIFLPALLSDSFVPEARRILREDYRSLPKGDCANDFQFHTWCRCGWVLRRAAFFDWLASRRAWSSDDIEEAAECFVGFAFKHPFPVLSARCRASNNQALSMALCCSVIGFLFGWKLSNHPTARFLFDYGLGRLPDMIGLFPADGYGGEGSTYTSHVNTPLFYWTHAFLLQVAGRDFLDEPFAPNGTTLRNLLAMEVKLAGPSGLLAPWDHYGWQPAINASPYAYLARATGNPAYLALIPAFDAWKDPGYLAWGQDDHLWTLLWWPEKFKDFNSKELPSELFGWFLPRTGAALDDTPRRIRLMQVWDACSGTIAGVGRAQVNPNHLILDVAGEPVFQDGVPVPDRDPWHYPASKVFSKLSETQRRRYLMYLGGYGIRGGLQNMARGIAPGLIGGANAVVVDNQPWYWPGGMRIGTPLFYARNGGLQAVSADCSSFYNPDFAVNSARRSSVWTEAGFGLVIDSLASRKHRVWTWQAYLRPDSSLKGQTAAVRLPGRKSVALAWEECRNARLRTVAGFPRTQEGRSKLLSLSQSGRTAHFSVAIAPDAKSLSVRRIGEFLFEIRIDGARHLIVADNFRRRRISMGRSCSTTAVFAWMRPDGSLSELLTGIAKPPRPDKHEIDDIAADRDLQYPQFRRLTRWSAVRRFPNHGALAPIDDCLAEMSAVRPDIAKLSFAISGSHWPSAMVAAEVAGRRRISELAPVLRKRLVQEHSRPSAELYPPLECPPRGRSVEEAANRWRLKAALITALGRLQDRESVPILGRILRDGKDFYTVYSAAAQALGRIGGPDALRALKPALLESEHNTHVRAHFAAAAIRGRKAT
;
A
#
# COMPACT_ATOMS: atom_id res chain seq x y z
N MET A 1 -9.63 44.58 -6.75
CA MET A 1 -8.96 43.31 -7.14
C MET A 1 -9.85 42.65 -8.20
N LYS A 2 -9.43 42.59 -9.48
CA LYS A 2 -10.25 41.97 -10.55
C LYS A 2 -10.22 40.44 -10.40
N PHE A 3 -11.41 39.85 -10.37
CA PHE A 3 -11.74 38.45 -10.03
C PHE A 3 -11.36 37.39 -11.09
N SER A 4 -10.42 37.65 -12.01
CA SER A 4 -10.21 36.79 -13.20
C SER A 4 -9.50 35.45 -12.94
N ASP A 5 -8.81 35.27 -11.80
CA ASP A 5 -8.07 34.01 -11.49
C ASP A 5 -8.93 32.93 -10.81
N ARG A 6 -10.19 33.23 -10.42
CA ARG A 6 -11.07 32.24 -9.75
C ARG A 6 -11.76 31.26 -10.69
N THR A 7 -11.62 31.41 -12.02
CA THR A 7 -12.29 30.55 -13.03
C THR A 7 -11.68 29.15 -13.15
N HIS A 8 -10.52 28.91 -12.52
CA HIS A 8 -9.80 27.64 -12.57
C HIS A 8 -10.42 26.54 -11.69
N PHE A 9 -11.05 26.89 -10.58
CA PHE A 9 -11.55 25.95 -9.58
C PHE A 9 -13.07 25.75 -9.65
N GLY A 10 -13.54 24.65 -9.09
CA GLY A 10 -14.96 24.38 -8.90
C GLY A 10 -15.64 25.44 -8.00
N PRO A 11 -16.96 25.64 -8.14
CA PRO A 11 -17.69 26.73 -7.47
C PRO A 11 -17.61 26.68 -5.94
N ASN A 12 -17.40 25.49 -5.37
CA ASN A 12 -17.32 25.25 -3.93
C ASN A 12 -15.89 25.18 -3.38
N ALA A 13 -14.87 25.26 -4.24
CA ALA A 13 -13.49 25.02 -3.84
C ALA A 13 -12.99 26.02 -2.79
N LEU A 14 -13.24 27.31 -3.03
CA LEU A 14 -12.74 28.39 -2.17
C LEU A 14 -13.71 28.80 -1.06
N ASN A 15 -15.02 28.58 -1.24
CA ASN A 15 -16.05 29.14 -0.36
C ASN A 15 -16.62 28.16 0.67
N LYS A 16 -16.40 26.84 0.50
CA LYS A 16 -16.88 25.82 1.43
C LYS A 16 -15.69 25.19 2.16
N PRO A 17 -15.81 24.80 3.44
CA PRO A 17 -14.81 23.98 4.13
C PRO A 17 -14.39 22.78 3.28
N LEU A 18 -13.08 22.55 3.17
CA LEU A 18 -12.51 21.45 2.40
C LEU A 18 -13.05 20.13 2.95
N PHE A 19 -13.50 19.22 2.10
CA PHE A 19 -14.15 17.93 2.44
C PHE A 19 -15.53 18.04 3.09
N ALA A 20 -15.74 18.93 4.06
CA ALA A 20 -17.01 18.99 4.79
C ALA A 20 -18.16 19.61 3.99
N GLY A 21 -17.86 20.45 3.01
CA GLY A 21 -18.88 21.03 2.13
C GLY A 21 -19.82 21.98 2.88
N ASP A 22 -21.12 21.82 2.72
CA ASP A 22 -22.10 22.70 3.35
C ASP A 22 -22.35 22.33 4.82
N ARG A 23 -21.97 23.23 5.73
CA ARG A 23 -22.08 23.05 7.17
C ARG A 23 -23.52 22.94 7.67
N GLU A 24 -24.43 23.74 7.12
CA GLU A 24 -25.84 23.74 7.57
C GLU A 24 -26.52 22.45 7.14
N LYS A 25 -26.26 21.99 5.90
CA LYS A 25 -26.73 20.68 5.45
C LYS A 25 -26.14 19.54 6.28
N LEU A 26 -24.86 19.62 6.66
CA LEU A 26 -24.23 18.62 7.52
C LEU A 26 -24.85 18.60 8.93
N ALA A 27 -25.18 19.77 9.49
CA ALA A 27 -25.87 19.87 10.78
C ALA A 27 -27.27 19.25 10.70
N ALA A 28 -28.05 19.63 9.68
CA ALA A 28 -29.40 19.11 9.45
C ALA A 28 -29.39 17.58 9.26
N LYS A 29 -28.44 17.05 8.47
CA LYS A 29 -28.24 15.60 8.29
C LYS A 29 -28.20 14.85 9.62
N LEU A 30 -27.37 15.34 10.55
CA LEU A 30 -27.12 14.68 11.82
C LEU A 30 -28.26 14.89 12.82
N ALA A 31 -28.91 16.05 12.77
CA ALA A 31 -30.07 16.37 13.61
C ALA A 31 -31.29 15.51 13.23
N ASP A 32 -31.56 15.39 11.93
CA ASP A 32 -32.76 14.74 11.40
C ASP A 32 -32.56 13.25 11.10
N SER A 33 -31.38 12.70 11.36
CA SER A 33 -31.08 11.28 11.10
C SER A 33 -31.90 10.31 11.95
N SER A 34 -32.16 9.13 11.39
CA SER A 34 -32.69 7.97 12.10
C SER A 34 -31.84 6.70 11.82
N GLY A 35 -32.28 5.54 12.28
CA GLY A 35 -31.57 4.27 12.07
C GLY A 35 -30.09 4.28 12.51
N LEU A 36 -29.22 3.67 11.70
CA LEU A 36 -27.81 3.48 12.03
C LEU A 36 -27.03 4.80 12.15
N LEU A 37 -27.35 5.82 11.35
CA LEU A 37 -26.65 7.11 11.43
C LEU A 37 -26.90 7.78 12.78
N LYS A 38 -28.15 7.74 13.27
CA LYS A 38 -28.50 8.26 14.60
C LYS A 38 -27.79 7.48 15.71
N GLU A 39 -27.77 6.15 15.63
CA GLU A 39 -27.01 5.29 16.56
C GLU A 39 -25.53 5.70 16.60
N TYR A 40 -24.90 5.83 15.43
CA TYR A 40 -23.49 6.19 15.28
C TYR A 40 -23.19 7.60 15.81
N TRP A 41 -24.07 8.58 15.52
CA TRP A 41 -23.92 9.95 16.01
C TRP A 41 -24.03 10.05 17.54
N LEU A 42 -24.95 9.29 18.14
CA LEU A 42 -25.07 9.21 19.59
C LEU A 42 -23.86 8.50 20.23
N ASP A 43 -23.34 7.45 19.60
CA ASP A 43 -22.12 6.79 20.06
C ASP A 43 -20.91 7.72 19.99
N PHE A 44 -20.69 8.41 18.87
CA PHE A 44 -19.63 9.41 18.72
C PHE A 44 -19.62 10.45 19.87
N LYS A 45 -20.80 10.98 20.21
CA LYS A 45 -20.95 11.93 21.33
C LYS A 45 -20.67 11.29 22.70
N ARG A 46 -21.00 10.01 22.89
CA ARG A 46 -20.80 9.29 24.17
C ARG A 46 -19.37 8.75 24.34
N ALA A 47 -18.77 8.20 23.30
CA ALA A 47 -17.49 7.50 23.35
C ALA A 47 -16.32 8.39 22.90
N SER A 48 -16.35 8.87 21.65
CA SER A 48 -15.24 9.62 21.05
C SER A 48 -15.00 10.97 21.74
N MET A 49 -16.06 11.65 22.19
CA MET A 49 -15.96 12.97 22.83
C MET A 49 -15.65 12.94 24.34
N ARG A 50 -15.77 11.78 25.01
CA ARG A 50 -15.46 11.65 26.45
C ARG A 50 -14.01 11.25 26.71
N ARG A 51 -13.40 10.44 25.83
CA ARG A 51 -11.99 10.01 25.98
C ARG A 51 -11.05 11.08 25.47
N SER A 52 -10.15 11.60 26.32
CA SER A 52 -9.24 12.71 26.00
C SER A 52 -8.42 12.49 24.71
N LYS A 53 -7.87 11.28 24.53
CA LYS A 53 -7.08 10.91 23.35
C LYS A 53 -7.89 10.99 22.05
N THR A 54 -9.09 10.41 22.03
CA THR A 54 -9.97 10.37 20.85
C THR A 54 -10.62 11.73 20.59
N ARG A 55 -11.00 12.47 21.64
CA ARG A 55 -11.53 13.84 21.54
C ARG A 55 -10.54 14.77 20.87
N ARG A 56 -9.23 14.71 21.22
CA ARG A 56 -8.17 15.50 20.56
C ARG A 56 -8.08 15.24 19.04
N GLN A 57 -8.53 14.07 18.57
CA GLN A 57 -8.54 13.71 17.15
C GLN A 57 -9.85 14.09 16.45
N THR A 58 -10.97 14.16 17.17
CA THR A 58 -12.33 14.21 16.59
C THR A 58 -13.13 15.47 16.92
N ILE A 59 -12.64 16.33 17.81
CA ILE A 59 -13.34 17.57 18.23
C ILE A 59 -13.63 18.54 17.08
N PHE A 60 -12.94 18.40 15.95
CA PHE A 60 -13.07 19.31 14.80
C PHE A 60 -14.43 19.26 14.12
N LEU A 61 -15.13 18.11 14.13
CA LEU A 61 -16.50 18.04 13.62
C LEU A 61 -17.49 18.79 14.54
N PRO A 62 -17.52 18.56 15.86
CA PRO A 62 -18.27 19.40 16.78
C PRO A 62 -17.93 20.90 16.68
N ALA A 63 -16.66 21.25 16.54
CA ALA A 63 -16.23 22.65 16.40
C ALA A 63 -16.60 23.27 15.05
N LEU A 64 -16.69 22.46 13.99
CA LEU A 64 -17.29 22.90 12.74
C LEU A 64 -18.78 23.21 12.96
N LEU A 65 -19.52 22.36 13.68
CA LEU A 65 -20.98 22.49 13.84
C LEU A 65 -21.43 23.49 14.91
N SER A 66 -20.64 23.72 15.96
CA SER A 66 -20.99 24.55 17.12
C SER A 66 -19.82 25.39 17.62
N ASP A 67 -20.11 26.64 18.00
CA ASP A 67 -19.12 27.58 18.56
C ASP A 67 -18.54 27.13 19.90
N SER A 68 -19.29 26.32 20.66
CA SER A 68 -18.87 25.85 21.99
C SER A 68 -17.56 25.06 21.99
N PHE A 69 -17.21 24.41 20.88
CA PHE A 69 -16.00 23.59 20.77
C PHE A 69 -14.83 24.31 20.07
N VAL A 70 -15.08 25.48 19.47
CA VAL A 70 -14.07 26.23 18.71
C VAL A 70 -12.84 26.58 19.57
N PRO A 71 -12.96 27.07 20.83
CA PRO A 71 -11.78 27.42 21.63
C PRO A 71 -10.83 26.24 21.87
N GLU A 72 -11.37 25.07 22.19
CA GLU A 72 -10.58 23.86 22.45
C GLU A 72 -9.94 23.34 21.15
N ALA A 73 -10.70 23.28 20.05
CA ALA A 73 -10.20 22.85 18.75
C ALA A 73 -9.10 23.79 18.22
N ARG A 74 -9.27 25.11 18.41
CA ARG A 74 -8.27 26.14 18.05
C ARG A 74 -6.97 25.94 18.81
N ARG A 75 -7.05 25.73 20.13
CA ARG A 75 -5.86 25.46 20.97
C ARG A 75 -5.11 24.22 20.49
N ILE A 76 -5.83 23.12 20.23
CA ILE A 76 -5.23 21.86 19.76
C ILE A 76 -4.52 22.04 18.41
N LEU A 77 -5.17 22.68 17.42
CA LEU A 77 -4.56 22.90 16.11
C LEU A 77 -3.34 23.81 16.19
N ARG A 78 -3.38 24.84 17.05
CA ARG A 78 -2.23 25.71 17.31
C ARG A 78 -1.03 24.96 17.89
N GLU A 79 -1.26 24.08 18.86
CA GLU A 79 -0.21 23.19 19.37
C GLU A 79 0.34 22.28 18.28
N ASP A 80 -0.55 21.70 17.47
CA ASP A 80 -0.21 20.74 16.43
C ASP A 80 0.65 21.38 15.34
N TYR A 81 0.27 22.52 14.74
CA TYR A 81 1.06 23.14 13.66
C TYR A 81 2.37 23.75 14.17
N ARG A 82 2.40 24.35 15.37
CA ARG A 82 3.64 24.88 16.00
C ARG A 82 4.64 23.78 16.36
N SER A 83 4.22 22.51 16.39
CA SER A 83 5.11 21.37 16.60
C SER A 83 5.87 20.95 15.33
N LEU A 84 5.39 21.30 14.14
CA LEU A 84 5.97 20.85 12.87
C LEU A 84 7.45 21.28 12.71
N PRO A 85 7.83 22.56 12.94
CA PRO A 85 9.23 22.96 12.80
C PRO A 85 10.15 22.29 13.82
N LYS A 86 9.63 21.92 15.00
CA LYS A 86 10.39 21.20 16.04
C LYS A 86 10.71 19.76 15.61
N GLY A 87 9.92 19.20 14.69
CA GLY A 87 10.08 17.86 14.14
C GLY A 87 11.11 17.75 13.00
N ASP A 88 11.70 18.86 12.54
CA ASP A 88 12.63 18.85 11.39
C ASP A 88 13.80 17.87 11.57
N CYS A 89 14.28 17.66 12.80
CA CYS A 89 15.37 16.72 13.11
C CYS A 89 14.89 15.31 13.45
N ALA A 90 13.58 15.09 13.60
CA ALA A 90 13.03 13.86 14.13
C ALA A 90 12.99 12.73 13.07
N ASN A 91 13.37 11.51 13.45
CA ASN A 91 13.53 10.39 12.53
C ASN A 91 12.27 10.01 11.76
N ASP A 92 11.11 10.17 12.36
CA ASP A 92 9.81 9.99 11.72
C ASP A 92 9.55 11.01 10.61
N PHE A 93 9.99 12.26 10.74
CA PHE A 93 9.93 13.27 9.67
C PHE A 93 10.96 13.02 8.57
N GLN A 94 12.02 12.27 8.89
CA GLN A 94 13.14 11.95 7.99
C GLN A 94 12.91 10.66 7.20
N PHE A 95 12.55 9.58 7.89
CA PHE A 95 12.46 8.22 7.37
C PHE A 95 11.02 7.75 7.16
N HIS A 96 10.04 8.39 7.79
CA HIS A 96 8.62 8.02 7.74
C HIS A 96 7.73 9.21 7.36
N THR A 97 8.25 10.13 6.54
CA THR A 97 7.56 11.37 6.15
C THR A 97 6.14 11.14 5.65
N TRP A 98 5.90 10.07 4.88
CA TRP A 98 4.58 9.71 4.38
C TRP A 98 3.56 9.39 5.48
N CYS A 99 4.01 8.82 6.61
CA CYS A 99 3.16 8.57 7.77
C CYS A 99 2.68 9.88 8.37
N ARG A 100 3.58 10.87 8.46
CA ARG A 100 3.25 12.21 8.95
C ARG A 100 2.34 12.97 7.99
N CYS A 101 2.52 12.81 6.68
CA CYS A 101 1.71 13.49 5.67
C CYS A 101 0.20 13.23 5.82
N GLY A 102 -0.20 11.98 6.10
CA GLY A 102 -1.59 11.64 6.37
C GLY A 102 -2.17 12.44 7.55
N TRP A 103 -1.42 12.55 8.65
CA TRP A 103 -1.87 13.35 9.79
C TRP A 103 -1.87 14.86 9.50
N VAL A 104 -0.79 15.40 8.90
CA VAL A 104 -0.66 16.84 8.64
C VAL A 104 -1.73 17.34 7.67
N LEU A 105 -2.04 16.60 6.60
CA LEU A 105 -3.07 17.02 5.63
C LEU A 105 -4.45 17.16 6.28
N ARG A 106 -4.79 16.27 7.23
CA ARG A 106 -6.06 16.34 7.96
C ARG A 106 -6.10 17.53 8.90
N ARG A 107 -4.99 17.82 9.60
CA ARG A 107 -4.88 19.02 10.45
C ARG A 107 -4.99 20.30 9.65
N ALA A 108 -4.43 20.36 8.45
CA ALA A 108 -4.61 21.49 7.55
C ALA A 108 -6.09 21.65 7.11
N ALA A 109 -6.78 20.54 6.80
CA ALA A 109 -8.21 20.58 6.50
C ALA A 109 -9.07 21.05 7.69
N PHE A 110 -8.77 20.60 8.92
CA PHE A 110 -9.47 21.06 10.12
C PHE A 110 -9.18 22.52 10.46
N PHE A 111 -7.98 23.02 10.13
CA PHE A 111 -7.67 24.44 10.23
C PHE A 111 -8.60 25.28 9.33
N ASP A 112 -8.80 24.84 8.07
CA ASP A 112 -9.76 25.44 7.14
C ASP A 112 -11.22 25.37 7.64
N TRP A 113 -11.61 24.28 8.32
CA TRP A 113 -12.93 24.19 8.95
C TRP A 113 -13.15 25.29 9.98
N LEU A 114 -12.16 25.53 10.85
CA LEU A 114 -12.23 26.62 11.83
C LEU A 114 -12.10 28.01 11.17
N ALA A 115 -11.36 28.14 10.07
CA ALA A 115 -11.31 29.37 9.29
C ALA A 115 -12.69 29.75 8.73
N SER A 116 -13.49 28.76 8.30
CA SER A 116 -14.88 28.99 7.87
C SER A 116 -15.81 29.49 9.00
N ARG A 117 -15.39 29.30 10.26
CA ARG A 117 -16.05 29.81 11.47
C ARG A 117 -15.45 31.14 11.94
N ARG A 118 -14.55 31.75 11.15
CA ARG A 118 -13.81 32.98 11.50
C ARG A 118 -13.04 32.85 12.82
N ALA A 119 -12.52 31.66 13.12
CA ALA A 119 -11.81 31.37 14.37
C ALA A 119 -10.35 31.85 14.41
N TRP A 120 -9.85 32.40 13.29
CA TRP A 120 -8.43 32.77 13.11
C TRP A 120 -8.33 34.22 12.65
N SER A 121 -7.32 34.94 13.16
CA SER A 121 -6.90 36.23 12.59
C SER A 121 -6.08 36.02 11.32
N SER A 122 -5.78 37.09 10.58
CA SER A 122 -4.83 37.03 9.46
C SER A 122 -3.45 36.55 9.93
N ASP A 123 -2.96 37.02 11.07
CA ASP A 123 -1.67 36.60 11.62
C ASP A 123 -1.64 35.11 11.98
N ASP A 124 -2.74 34.57 12.52
CA ASP A 124 -2.87 33.14 12.79
C ASP A 124 -2.78 32.31 11.50
N ILE A 125 -3.36 32.81 10.40
CA ILE A 125 -3.33 32.14 9.10
C ILE A 125 -1.91 32.16 8.53
N GLU A 126 -1.20 33.29 8.61
CA GLU A 126 0.18 33.41 8.13
C GLU A 126 1.14 32.55 8.96
N GLU A 127 1.01 32.54 10.29
CA GLU A 127 1.81 31.64 11.15
C GLU A 127 1.57 30.16 10.80
N ALA A 128 0.31 29.78 10.59
CA ALA A 128 -0.02 28.42 10.17
C ALA A 128 0.56 28.10 8.79
N ALA A 129 0.55 29.07 7.86
CA ALA A 129 1.15 28.92 6.54
C ALA A 129 2.65 28.61 6.65
N GLU A 130 3.40 29.38 7.45
CA GLU A 130 4.83 29.12 7.69
C GLU A 130 5.09 27.69 8.18
N CYS A 131 4.27 27.19 9.09
CA CYS A 131 4.42 25.85 9.66
C CYS A 131 4.04 24.74 8.67
N PHE A 132 2.86 24.81 8.04
CA PHE A 132 2.37 23.76 7.14
C PHE A 132 3.12 23.74 5.81
N VAL A 133 3.32 24.91 5.19
CA VAL A 133 4.06 25.04 3.92
C VAL A 133 5.53 24.71 4.15
N GLY A 134 6.12 25.20 5.25
CA GLY A 134 7.48 24.85 5.64
C GLY A 134 7.67 23.35 5.80
N PHE A 135 6.76 22.65 6.49
CA PHE A 135 6.78 21.19 6.58
C PHE A 135 6.71 20.55 5.20
N ALA A 136 5.71 20.91 4.39
CA ALA A 136 5.48 20.30 3.08
C ALA A 136 6.66 20.49 2.11
N PHE A 137 7.27 21.67 2.15
CA PHE A 137 8.42 22.01 1.32
C PHE A 137 9.70 21.29 1.78
N LYS A 138 9.95 21.24 3.09
CA LYS A 138 11.15 20.58 3.64
C LYS A 138 11.04 19.06 3.60
N HIS A 139 9.86 18.46 3.75
CA HIS A 139 9.74 17.00 3.95
C HIS A 139 9.15 16.25 2.75
N PRO A 140 7.83 16.28 2.48
CA PRO A 140 7.26 15.48 1.41
C PRO A 140 7.77 15.84 0.02
N PHE A 141 7.99 17.12 -0.31
CA PHE A 141 8.49 17.51 -1.63
C PHE A 141 9.83 16.82 -2.02
N PRO A 142 10.93 16.96 -1.26
CA PRO A 142 12.21 16.36 -1.64
C PRO A 142 12.23 14.82 -1.53
N VAL A 143 11.44 14.23 -0.63
CA VAL A 143 11.31 12.75 -0.57
C VAL A 143 10.55 12.24 -1.80
N LEU A 144 9.49 12.94 -2.19
CA LEU A 144 8.67 12.58 -3.34
C LEU A 144 9.45 12.72 -4.66
N SER A 145 10.24 13.79 -4.82
CA SER A 145 11.05 14.03 -6.03
C SER A 145 12.09 12.93 -6.28
N ALA A 146 12.63 12.36 -5.22
CA ALA A 146 13.64 11.32 -5.30
C ALA A 146 13.07 9.90 -5.46
N ARG A 147 11.77 9.71 -5.32
CA ARG A 147 11.13 8.39 -5.46
C ARG A 147 10.72 8.10 -6.89
N CYS A 148 10.79 6.83 -7.27
CA CYS A 148 10.15 6.39 -8.49
C CYS A 148 8.65 6.69 -8.44
N ARG A 149 8.07 7.01 -9.60
CA ARG A 149 6.63 7.01 -9.75
C ARG A 149 6.19 5.56 -9.68
N ALA A 150 5.45 5.21 -8.63
CA ALA A 150 5.02 3.85 -8.35
C ALA A 150 3.66 3.85 -7.64
N SER A 151 2.91 2.77 -7.79
CA SER A 151 1.64 2.54 -7.11
C SER A 151 1.84 2.17 -5.63
N ASN A 152 2.02 3.17 -4.76
CA ASN A 152 2.21 2.93 -3.32
C ASN A 152 1.63 4.05 -2.43
N ASN A 153 1.30 3.71 -1.19
CA ASN A 153 0.76 4.65 -0.19
C ASN A 153 1.69 5.83 0.08
N GLN A 154 3.01 5.62 0.00
CA GLN A 154 3.98 6.60 0.47
C GLN A 154 3.99 7.82 -0.44
N ALA A 155 4.09 7.58 -1.75
CA ALA A 155 4.09 8.62 -2.76
C ALA A 155 2.72 9.32 -2.85
N LEU A 156 1.64 8.56 -2.76
CA LEU A 156 0.27 9.09 -2.76
C LEU A 156 0.00 10.00 -1.56
N SER A 157 0.38 9.58 -0.35
CA SER A 157 0.24 10.37 0.88
C SER A 157 0.97 11.71 0.78
N MET A 158 2.22 11.70 0.29
CA MET A 158 3.01 12.91 0.12
C MET A 158 2.45 13.82 -0.97
N ALA A 159 2.02 13.26 -2.11
CA ALA A 159 1.42 14.02 -3.20
C ALA A 159 0.10 14.70 -2.78
N LEU A 160 -0.77 13.97 -2.09
CA LEU A 160 -2.02 14.51 -1.57
C LEU A 160 -1.77 15.57 -0.50
N CYS A 161 -0.80 15.36 0.39
CA CYS A 161 -0.41 16.35 1.40
C CYS A 161 0.10 17.66 0.78
N CYS A 162 1.00 17.59 -0.20
CA CYS A 162 1.45 18.76 -0.96
C CYS A 162 0.28 19.46 -1.67
N SER A 163 -0.64 18.69 -2.26
CA SER A 163 -1.83 19.22 -2.94
C SER A 163 -2.77 19.96 -1.97
N VAL A 164 -3.11 19.35 -0.84
CA VAL A 164 -4.03 19.95 0.13
C VAL A 164 -3.43 21.20 0.78
N ILE A 165 -2.20 21.11 1.30
CA ILE A 165 -1.52 22.25 1.94
C ILE A 165 -1.29 23.36 0.91
N GLY A 166 -0.83 23.00 -0.28
CA GLY A 166 -0.59 23.96 -1.35
C GLY A 166 -1.87 24.67 -1.81
N PHE A 167 -2.99 23.95 -1.91
CA PHE A 167 -4.29 24.54 -2.21
C PHE A 167 -4.73 25.53 -1.13
N LEU A 168 -4.68 25.11 0.14
CA LEU A 168 -5.14 25.91 1.27
C LEU A 168 -4.34 27.21 1.41
N PHE A 169 -3.01 27.16 1.39
CA PHE A 169 -2.17 28.34 1.65
C PHE A 169 -1.69 29.07 0.38
N GLY A 170 -1.92 28.50 -0.80
CA GLY A 170 -1.59 29.13 -2.08
C GLY A 170 -2.77 29.83 -2.75
N TRP A 171 -4.00 29.42 -2.42
CA TRP A 171 -5.21 29.87 -3.14
C TRP A 171 -6.41 30.22 -2.24
N LYS A 172 -6.59 29.57 -1.09
CA LYS A 172 -7.82 29.68 -0.29
C LYS A 172 -7.71 30.59 0.94
N LEU A 173 -6.77 30.29 1.82
CA LEU A 173 -6.58 30.95 3.12
C LEU A 173 -5.49 32.03 3.07
N SER A 174 -4.42 31.76 2.30
CA SER A 174 -3.31 32.70 2.07
C SER A 174 -2.91 32.65 0.58
N ASN A 175 -1.73 33.20 0.23
CA ASN A 175 -1.30 33.43 -1.15
C ASN A 175 0.19 33.15 -1.40
N HIS A 176 0.80 32.18 -0.71
CA HIS A 176 2.24 31.91 -0.85
C HIS A 176 2.62 31.21 -2.18
N PRO A 177 3.64 31.69 -2.92
CA PRO A 177 4.24 31.02 -4.08
C PRO A 177 4.70 29.60 -3.78
N THR A 178 5.36 29.40 -2.65
CA THR A 178 5.80 28.07 -2.20
C THR A 178 4.62 27.12 -2.07
N ALA A 179 3.49 27.59 -1.56
CA ALA A 179 2.28 26.77 -1.47
C ALA A 179 1.70 26.45 -2.86
N ARG A 180 1.65 27.42 -3.79
CA ARG A 180 1.22 27.16 -5.17
C ARG A 180 2.14 26.16 -5.89
N PHE A 181 3.44 26.23 -5.63
CA PHE A 181 4.42 25.29 -6.18
C PHE A 181 4.13 23.87 -5.70
N LEU A 182 3.88 23.71 -4.40
CA LEU A 182 3.52 22.43 -3.80
C LEU A 182 2.18 21.91 -4.32
N PHE A 183 1.21 22.80 -4.56
CA PHE A 183 -0.08 22.43 -5.16
C PHE A 183 0.11 21.84 -6.55
N ASP A 184 0.80 22.58 -7.44
CA ASP A 184 1.03 22.14 -8.81
C ASP A 184 1.87 20.86 -8.85
N TYR A 185 2.89 20.77 -8.00
CA TYR A 185 3.75 19.57 -7.89
C TYR A 185 2.96 18.36 -7.39
N GLY A 186 2.19 18.51 -6.30
CA GLY A 186 1.38 17.45 -5.71
C GLY A 186 0.32 16.95 -6.69
N LEU A 187 -0.46 17.86 -7.29
CA LEU A 187 -1.47 17.50 -8.28
C LEU A 187 -0.85 16.89 -9.53
N GLY A 188 0.29 17.40 -9.99
CA GLY A 188 1.02 16.83 -11.11
C GLY A 188 1.45 15.37 -10.86
N ARG A 189 1.57 14.93 -9.62
CA ARG A 189 1.97 13.55 -9.32
C ARG A 189 0.82 12.56 -9.24
N LEU A 190 -0.38 13.02 -8.89
CA LEU A 190 -1.53 12.14 -8.62
C LEU A 190 -1.98 11.29 -9.83
N PRO A 191 -2.10 11.82 -11.08
CA PRO A 191 -2.59 11.02 -12.22
C PRO A 191 -1.78 9.75 -12.46
N ASP A 192 -0.45 9.90 -12.49
CA ASP A 192 0.45 8.77 -12.71
C ASP A 192 0.39 7.80 -11.54
N MET A 193 0.36 8.29 -10.29
CA MET A 193 0.28 7.41 -9.13
C MET A 193 -1.01 6.58 -9.12
N ILE A 194 -2.14 7.18 -9.47
CA ILE A 194 -3.43 6.49 -9.59
C ILE A 194 -3.37 5.48 -10.74
N GLY A 195 -2.92 5.91 -11.92
CA GLY A 195 -2.89 5.07 -13.11
C GLY A 195 -1.84 3.96 -13.12
N LEU A 196 -0.86 4.02 -12.20
CA LEU A 196 0.13 2.97 -11.98
C LEU A 196 -0.39 1.80 -11.13
N PHE A 197 -1.48 1.98 -10.38
CA PHE A 197 -2.13 0.83 -9.76
C PHE A 197 -2.61 -0.12 -10.86
N PRO A 198 -2.63 -1.44 -10.62
CA PRO A 198 -3.24 -2.38 -11.56
C PRO A 198 -4.71 -2.05 -11.81
N ALA A 199 -5.20 -2.40 -13.00
CA ALA A 199 -6.57 -2.11 -13.40
C ALA A 199 -7.62 -2.71 -12.44
N ASP A 200 -7.27 -3.76 -11.70
CA ASP A 200 -8.14 -4.40 -10.72
C ASP A 200 -8.16 -3.71 -9.34
N GLY A 201 -7.30 -2.70 -9.14
CA GLY A 201 -7.20 -1.83 -7.97
C GLY A 201 -6.16 -2.24 -6.92
N TYR A 202 -5.58 -3.45 -6.98
CA TYR A 202 -4.71 -3.94 -5.91
C TYR A 202 -3.23 -3.60 -6.15
N GLY A 203 -2.66 -2.69 -5.34
CA GLY A 203 -1.27 -2.21 -5.50
C GLY A 203 -0.17 -3.12 -4.95
N GLY A 204 -0.49 -4.31 -4.43
CA GLY A 204 0.51 -5.24 -3.90
C GLY A 204 1.07 -4.90 -2.51
N GLU A 205 0.52 -3.91 -1.79
CA GLU A 205 1.05 -3.51 -0.47
C GLU A 205 0.51 -4.32 0.72
N GLY A 206 -0.38 -5.28 0.47
CA GLY A 206 -1.09 -6.02 1.51
C GLY A 206 -2.47 -5.46 1.84
N SER A 207 -3.27 -6.20 2.61
CA SER A 207 -4.64 -5.83 2.96
C SER A 207 -4.69 -4.71 4.01
N THR A 208 -3.82 -4.77 5.01
CA THR A 208 -3.76 -3.86 6.15
C THR A 208 -3.35 -2.47 5.70
N TYR A 209 -2.27 -2.34 4.92
CA TYR A 209 -1.90 -1.04 4.35
C TYR A 209 -2.96 -0.54 3.37
N THR A 210 -3.59 -1.43 2.61
CA THR A 210 -4.62 -1.00 1.68
C THR A 210 -5.83 -0.44 2.42
N SER A 211 -6.39 -1.19 3.37
CA SER A 211 -7.56 -0.76 4.16
C SER A 211 -7.26 0.40 5.10
N HIS A 212 -6.12 0.37 5.78
CA HIS A 212 -5.79 1.39 6.79
C HIS A 212 -5.23 2.66 6.18
N VAL A 213 -4.60 2.61 5.00
CA VAL A 213 -3.88 3.77 4.44
C VAL A 213 -4.32 4.11 3.03
N ASN A 214 -4.28 3.16 2.08
CA ASN A 214 -4.57 3.47 0.68
C ASN A 214 -6.02 3.87 0.46
N THR A 215 -6.99 3.08 0.94
CA THR A 215 -8.43 3.38 0.78
C THR A 215 -8.78 4.77 1.32
N PRO A 216 -8.30 5.19 2.52
CA PRO A 216 -8.45 6.57 2.98
C PRO A 216 -7.84 7.62 2.07
N LEU A 217 -6.62 7.41 1.60
CA LEU A 217 -5.97 8.33 0.66
C LEU A 217 -6.73 8.42 -0.67
N PHE A 218 -7.30 7.33 -1.16
CA PHE A 218 -8.09 7.29 -2.39
C PHE A 218 -9.38 8.09 -2.27
N TYR A 219 -10.15 7.91 -1.19
CA TYR A 219 -11.39 8.67 -1.05
C TYR A 219 -11.12 10.15 -0.77
N TRP A 220 -10.05 10.51 -0.04
CA TRP A 220 -9.69 11.91 0.12
C TRP A 220 -9.22 12.51 -1.20
N THR A 221 -8.48 11.75 -2.01
CA THR A 221 -8.10 12.18 -3.35
C THR A 221 -9.34 12.42 -4.21
N HIS A 222 -10.30 11.49 -4.22
CA HIS A 222 -11.56 11.64 -4.95
C HIS A 222 -12.36 12.86 -4.46
N ALA A 223 -12.55 13.00 -3.15
CA ALA A 223 -13.28 14.12 -2.55
C ALA A 223 -12.60 15.47 -2.82
N PHE A 224 -11.26 15.50 -2.75
CA PHE A 224 -10.46 16.69 -3.03
C PHE A 224 -10.62 17.12 -4.49
N LEU A 225 -10.44 16.19 -5.43
CA LEU A 225 -10.60 16.46 -6.86
C LEU A 225 -12.03 16.90 -7.19
N LEU A 226 -13.04 16.23 -6.63
CA LEU A 226 -14.45 16.59 -6.82
C LEU A 226 -14.72 18.04 -6.40
N GLN A 227 -14.23 18.45 -5.23
CA GLN A 227 -14.44 19.80 -4.72
C GLN A 227 -13.61 20.85 -5.46
N VAL A 228 -12.31 20.59 -5.68
CA VAL A 228 -11.37 21.55 -6.27
C VAL A 228 -11.60 21.72 -7.78
N ALA A 229 -11.91 20.64 -8.50
CA ALA A 229 -12.17 20.68 -9.93
C ALA A 229 -13.64 20.97 -10.28
N GLY A 230 -14.57 20.69 -9.36
CA GLY A 230 -16.00 20.74 -9.65
C GLY A 230 -16.46 19.66 -10.65
N ARG A 231 -15.70 18.58 -10.79
CA ARG A 231 -15.94 17.46 -11.70
C ARG A 231 -15.65 16.15 -10.99
N ASP A 232 -16.45 15.12 -11.28
CA ASP A 232 -16.24 13.79 -10.75
C ASP A 232 -15.18 13.01 -11.57
N PHE A 233 -14.21 12.42 -10.87
CA PHE A 233 -13.13 11.59 -11.41
C PHE A 233 -13.25 10.12 -10.99
N LEU A 234 -14.36 9.70 -10.36
CA LEU A 234 -14.52 8.35 -9.83
C LEU A 234 -14.27 7.26 -10.87
N ASP A 235 -14.81 7.48 -12.07
CA ASP A 235 -14.79 6.54 -13.21
C ASP A 235 -13.80 6.95 -14.31
N GLU A 236 -13.01 8.00 -14.11
CA GLU A 236 -12.02 8.43 -15.09
C GLU A 236 -10.83 7.45 -15.10
N PRO A 237 -10.47 6.83 -16.24
CA PRO A 237 -9.34 5.92 -16.32
C PRO A 237 -8.02 6.71 -16.38
N PHE A 238 -7.11 6.40 -15.46
CA PHE A 238 -5.78 6.99 -15.43
C PHE A 238 -4.76 6.08 -16.11
N ALA A 239 -3.99 6.63 -17.04
CA ALA A 239 -2.89 5.93 -17.68
C ALA A 239 -1.74 5.69 -16.68
N PRO A 240 -0.93 4.62 -16.84
CA PRO A 240 -0.90 3.71 -17.99
C PRO A 240 -1.85 2.50 -17.92
N ASN A 241 -2.32 2.09 -16.75
CA ASN A 241 -3.07 0.83 -16.62
C ASN A 241 -4.58 0.99 -16.81
N GLY A 242 -5.08 2.23 -16.89
CA GLY A 242 -6.51 2.53 -17.03
C GLY A 242 -7.28 2.38 -15.71
N THR A 243 -6.59 2.43 -14.58
CA THR A 243 -7.19 2.29 -13.24
C THR A 243 -8.03 3.52 -12.91
N THR A 244 -9.17 3.29 -12.26
CA THR A 244 -10.08 4.34 -11.78
C THR A 244 -10.05 4.43 -10.26
N LEU A 245 -10.48 5.57 -9.71
CA LEU A 245 -10.68 5.71 -8.27
C LEU A 245 -11.76 4.74 -7.76
N ARG A 246 -12.75 4.38 -8.58
CA ARG A 246 -13.73 3.33 -8.25
C ARG A 246 -13.06 1.99 -8.00
N ASN A 247 -12.16 1.56 -8.88
CA ASN A 247 -11.48 0.27 -8.75
C ASN A 247 -10.66 0.23 -7.45
N LEU A 248 -9.98 1.33 -7.13
CA LEU A 248 -9.19 1.49 -5.93
C LEU A 248 -10.03 1.48 -4.64
N LEU A 249 -11.18 2.16 -4.63
CA LEU A 249 -12.08 2.18 -3.47
C LEU A 249 -12.79 0.83 -3.27
N ALA A 250 -13.20 0.17 -4.37
CA ALA A 250 -13.87 -1.12 -4.32
C ALA A 250 -12.99 -2.26 -3.77
N MET A 251 -11.65 -2.06 -3.74
CA MET A 251 -10.73 -3.02 -3.12
C MET A 251 -11.04 -3.26 -1.65
N GLU A 252 -11.56 -2.29 -0.91
CA GLU A 252 -11.86 -2.44 0.53
C GLU A 252 -12.71 -3.68 0.82
N VAL A 253 -13.75 -3.89 0.01
CA VAL A 253 -14.71 -4.99 0.17
C VAL A 253 -14.14 -6.32 -0.30
N LYS A 254 -13.15 -6.31 -1.21
CA LYS A 254 -12.43 -7.53 -1.57
C LYS A 254 -11.49 -7.96 -0.45
N LEU A 255 -10.91 -7.01 0.28
CA LEU A 255 -9.98 -7.30 1.38
C LEU A 255 -10.70 -7.79 2.64
N ALA A 256 -11.83 -7.18 2.99
CA ALA A 256 -12.63 -7.59 4.15
C ALA A 256 -13.50 -8.81 3.83
N GLY A 257 -13.37 -9.86 4.65
CA GLY A 257 -14.16 -11.09 4.60
C GLY A 257 -15.61 -10.89 5.04
N PRO A 258 -16.52 -11.83 4.69
CA PRO A 258 -17.85 -11.91 5.32
C PRO A 258 -17.79 -11.96 6.86
N SER A 259 -16.66 -12.39 7.41
CA SER A 259 -16.36 -12.45 8.83
C SER A 259 -15.89 -11.13 9.46
N GLY A 260 -15.57 -10.11 8.65
CA GLY A 260 -14.99 -8.85 9.13
C GLY A 260 -13.47 -8.87 9.33
N LEU A 261 -12.78 -9.93 8.88
CA LEU A 261 -11.32 -9.98 8.88
C LEU A 261 -10.74 -9.53 7.53
N LEU A 262 -9.64 -8.77 7.57
CA LEU A 262 -8.82 -8.46 6.40
C LEU A 262 -7.99 -9.69 6.00
N ALA A 263 -7.83 -9.90 4.69
CA ALA A 263 -7.01 -10.98 4.15
C ALA A 263 -5.55 -10.93 4.68
N PRO A 264 -5.01 -11.98 5.32
CA PRO A 264 -3.75 -11.94 6.06
C PRO A 264 -2.49 -12.05 5.18
N TRP A 265 -2.56 -11.74 3.89
CA TRP A 265 -1.46 -11.90 2.94
C TRP A 265 -0.41 -10.78 3.01
N ASP A 266 -0.18 -10.25 4.21
CA ASP A 266 0.77 -9.17 4.47
C ASP A 266 1.45 -9.30 5.84
N HIS A 267 2.27 -8.30 6.17
CA HIS A 267 3.09 -8.26 7.39
C HIS A 267 2.32 -8.27 8.71
N TYR A 268 1.02 -8.06 8.70
CA TYR A 268 0.22 -7.96 9.90
C TYR A 268 -0.59 -9.23 10.15
N GLY A 269 -0.62 -10.16 9.18
CA GLY A 269 -1.45 -11.35 9.29
C GLY A 269 -2.92 -10.98 9.41
N TRP A 270 -3.67 -11.76 10.17
CA TRP A 270 -5.09 -11.51 10.39
C TRP A 270 -5.31 -10.21 11.18
N GLN A 271 -6.03 -9.28 10.58
CA GLN A 271 -6.43 -8.01 11.17
C GLN A 271 -7.95 -7.83 11.04
N PRO A 272 -8.64 -7.23 12.03
CA PRO A 272 -10.03 -6.82 11.86
C PRO A 272 -10.16 -5.65 10.87
N ALA A 273 -11.26 -5.60 10.14
CA ALA A 273 -11.63 -4.43 9.34
C ALA A 273 -12.23 -3.35 10.26
N ILE A 274 -11.42 -2.36 10.63
CA ILE A 274 -11.74 -1.38 11.70
C ILE A 274 -12.13 0.02 11.22
N ASN A 275 -11.95 0.33 9.93
CA ASN A 275 -12.29 1.65 9.41
C ASN A 275 -13.73 1.62 8.85
N ALA A 276 -14.63 2.41 9.43
CA ALA A 276 -16.01 2.53 8.95
C ALA A 276 -16.14 3.55 7.81
N SER A 277 -15.28 4.57 7.78
CA SER A 277 -15.39 5.67 6.82
C SER A 277 -15.23 5.26 5.36
N PRO A 278 -14.43 4.24 4.97
CA PRO A 278 -14.42 3.70 3.61
C PRO A 278 -15.80 3.24 3.14
N TYR A 279 -16.56 2.54 3.98
CA TYR A 279 -17.87 2.02 3.62
C TYR A 279 -18.93 3.13 3.48
N ALA A 280 -18.90 4.11 4.38
CA ALA A 280 -19.73 5.32 4.27
C ALA A 280 -19.40 6.09 2.99
N TYR A 281 -18.11 6.21 2.63
CA TYR A 281 -17.68 6.88 1.41
C TYR A 281 -18.04 6.08 0.15
N LEU A 282 -17.92 4.76 0.16
CA LEU A 282 -18.37 3.90 -0.94
C LEU A 282 -19.87 4.06 -1.17
N ALA A 283 -20.69 4.07 -0.11
CA ALA A 283 -22.12 4.35 -0.22
C ALA A 283 -22.39 5.73 -0.85
N ARG A 284 -21.60 6.74 -0.48
CA ARG A 284 -21.68 8.10 -1.06
C ARG A 284 -21.30 8.14 -2.53
N ALA A 285 -20.15 7.57 -2.87
CA ALA A 285 -19.55 7.66 -4.20
C ALA A 285 -20.32 6.81 -5.22
N THR A 286 -20.91 5.70 -4.79
CA THR A 286 -21.62 4.76 -5.68
C THR A 286 -23.14 4.89 -5.63
N GLY A 287 -23.71 5.52 -4.61
CA GLY A 287 -25.14 5.54 -4.37
C GLY A 287 -25.72 4.19 -3.92
N ASN A 288 -24.89 3.25 -3.46
CA ASN A 288 -25.34 1.94 -2.96
C ASN A 288 -25.33 1.90 -1.42
N PRO A 289 -26.50 1.82 -0.76
CA PRO A 289 -26.56 1.79 0.71
C PRO A 289 -26.09 0.46 1.32
N ALA A 290 -25.94 -0.62 0.54
CA ALA A 290 -25.49 -1.93 1.05
C ALA A 290 -24.14 -1.85 1.77
N TYR A 291 -23.24 -0.95 1.34
CA TYR A 291 -21.96 -0.73 2.04
C TYR A 291 -22.15 -0.27 3.49
N LEU A 292 -23.23 0.46 3.82
CA LEU A 292 -23.48 0.92 5.18
C LEU A 292 -23.78 -0.23 6.15
N ALA A 293 -24.32 -1.35 5.66
CA ALA A 293 -24.58 -2.54 6.48
C ALA A 293 -23.29 -3.24 6.94
N LEU A 294 -22.17 -3.03 6.23
CA LEU A 294 -20.86 -3.59 6.60
C LEU A 294 -20.33 -3.00 7.92
N ILE A 295 -20.64 -1.74 8.21
CA ILE A 295 -20.17 -1.03 9.41
C ILE A 295 -20.58 -1.77 10.70
N PRO A 296 -21.88 -2.02 10.96
CA PRO A 296 -22.29 -2.81 12.13
C PRO A 296 -21.96 -4.30 11.97
N ALA A 297 -21.99 -4.87 10.76
CA ALA A 297 -21.75 -6.30 10.56
C ALA A 297 -20.32 -6.75 10.91
N PHE A 298 -19.35 -5.85 10.77
CA PHE A 298 -17.93 -6.05 11.10
C PHE A 298 -17.52 -5.45 12.44
N ASP A 299 -18.45 -4.86 13.20
CA ASP A 299 -18.15 -4.15 14.45
C ASP A 299 -17.14 -2.99 14.25
N ALA A 300 -17.06 -2.43 13.04
CA ALA A 300 -16.14 -1.35 12.65
C ALA A 300 -16.46 0.02 13.27
N TRP A 301 -17.45 0.07 14.17
CA TRP A 301 -17.93 1.27 14.86
C TRP A 301 -17.31 1.52 16.25
N LYS A 302 -16.61 0.55 16.86
CA LYS A 302 -16.15 0.65 18.27
C LYS A 302 -14.80 1.32 18.44
N ASP A 303 -13.83 0.94 17.61
CA ASP A 303 -12.46 1.41 17.72
C ASP A 303 -12.21 2.57 16.76
N PRO A 304 -11.53 3.65 17.21
CA PRO A 304 -11.14 4.73 16.33
C PRO A 304 -10.08 4.19 15.36
N GLY A 305 -10.54 3.74 14.18
CA GLY A 305 -9.74 3.04 13.18
C GLY A 305 -8.43 3.74 12.81
N TYR A 306 -7.50 3.00 12.20
CA TYR A 306 -6.13 3.48 11.89
C TYR A 306 -6.05 4.23 10.56
N LEU A 307 -6.86 5.27 10.41
CA LEU A 307 -7.10 5.98 9.16
C LEU A 307 -5.89 6.80 8.67
N ALA A 308 -5.07 6.25 7.78
CA ALA A 308 -3.79 6.81 7.35
C ALA A 308 -3.01 7.37 8.55
N TRP A 309 -2.74 6.46 9.51
CA TRP A 309 -2.06 6.72 10.78
C TRP A 309 -2.81 7.70 11.72
N GLY A 310 -4.09 7.95 11.48
CA GLY A 310 -5.01 8.71 12.34
C GLY A 310 -5.84 7.84 13.26
N GLN A 311 -6.62 8.48 14.13
CA GLN A 311 -7.60 7.84 15.04
C GLN A 311 -8.92 8.66 15.03
N ASP A 312 -9.26 9.18 13.86
CA ASP A 312 -10.38 10.09 13.61
C ASP A 312 -11.43 9.50 12.64
N ASP A 313 -11.38 8.20 12.36
CA ASP A 313 -12.30 7.50 11.45
C ASP A 313 -13.78 7.81 11.74
N HIS A 314 -14.18 7.85 13.02
CA HIS A 314 -15.59 8.10 13.37
C HIS A 314 -16.10 9.46 12.89
N LEU A 315 -15.25 10.48 12.92
CA LEU A 315 -15.58 11.79 12.39
C LEU A 315 -15.78 11.72 10.87
N TRP A 316 -14.91 11.00 10.16
CA TRP A 316 -14.99 10.84 8.71
C TRP A 316 -16.20 10.00 8.30
N THR A 317 -16.56 8.96 9.06
CA THR A 317 -17.78 8.16 8.84
C THR A 317 -19.03 9.03 8.88
N LEU A 318 -19.17 9.89 9.90
CA LEU A 318 -20.27 10.85 10.01
C LEU A 318 -20.28 11.85 8.86
N LEU A 319 -19.10 12.33 8.45
CA LEU A 319 -18.97 13.27 7.34
C LEU A 319 -19.40 12.61 6.01
N TRP A 320 -18.97 11.38 5.78
CA TRP A 320 -19.17 10.64 4.54
C TRP A 320 -20.52 9.97 4.41
N TRP A 321 -21.23 9.72 5.52
CA TRP A 321 -22.57 9.17 5.47
C TRP A 321 -23.48 9.99 4.54
N PRO A 322 -24.06 9.39 3.48
CA PRO A 322 -24.84 10.14 2.51
C PRO A 322 -26.15 10.66 3.10
N GLU A 323 -26.50 11.92 2.83
CA GLU A 323 -27.80 12.51 3.26
C GLU A 323 -28.98 11.64 2.80
N LYS A 324 -28.94 11.16 1.55
CA LYS A 324 -29.97 10.28 0.97
C LYS A 324 -30.22 9.00 1.79
N PHE A 325 -29.24 8.57 2.59
CA PHE A 325 -29.31 7.34 3.39
C PHE A 325 -29.25 7.61 4.90
N LYS A 326 -29.67 8.81 5.34
CA LYS A 326 -29.68 9.18 6.76
C LYS A 326 -30.61 8.33 7.63
N ASP A 327 -31.54 7.61 7.01
CA ASP A 327 -32.53 6.74 7.68
C ASP A 327 -32.25 5.23 7.47
N PHE A 328 -31.10 4.88 6.87
CA PHE A 328 -30.74 3.48 6.62
C PHE A 328 -30.56 2.69 7.93
N ASN A 329 -31.15 1.48 8.00
CA ASN A 329 -31.20 0.71 9.24
C ASN A 329 -30.94 -0.81 9.12
N SER A 330 -30.48 -1.32 7.97
CA SER A 330 -30.19 -2.76 7.84
C SER A 330 -28.84 -3.14 8.44
N LYS A 331 -28.80 -4.24 9.20
CA LYS A 331 -27.59 -4.87 9.76
C LYS A 331 -27.26 -6.20 9.07
N GLU A 332 -28.02 -6.56 8.03
CA GLU A 332 -27.83 -7.80 7.28
C GLU A 332 -26.61 -7.71 6.37
N LEU A 333 -25.86 -8.81 6.30
CA LEU A 333 -24.63 -8.88 5.51
C LEU A 333 -24.98 -9.07 4.02
N PRO A 334 -24.66 -8.11 3.13
CA PRO A 334 -25.05 -8.15 1.72
C PRO A 334 -24.21 -9.16 0.92
N SER A 335 -24.80 -10.30 0.54
CA SER A 335 -24.08 -11.41 -0.12
C SER A 335 -23.53 -11.05 -1.50
N GLU A 336 -24.13 -10.08 -2.18
CA GLU A 336 -23.73 -9.57 -3.50
C GLU A 336 -22.39 -8.80 -3.48
N LEU A 337 -21.93 -8.37 -2.29
CA LEU A 337 -20.65 -7.67 -2.14
C LEU A 337 -19.45 -8.63 -2.00
N PHE A 338 -19.70 -9.92 -1.79
CA PHE A 338 -18.68 -10.92 -1.47
C PHE A 338 -18.41 -11.88 -2.63
N GLY A 339 -17.23 -12.49 -2.61
CA GLY A 339 -16.67 -13.31 -3.67
C GLY A 339 -16.06 -12.46 -4.78
N TRP A 340 -14.79 -12.72 -5.09
CA TRP A 340 -14.06 -11.93 -6.08
C TRP A 340 -12.96 -12.75 -6.75
N PHE A 341 -12.52 -12.25 -7.89
CA PHE A 341 -11.38 -12.75 -8.66
C PHE A 341 -10.50 -11.59 -9.11
N LEU A 342 -9.23 -11.65 -8.74
CA LEU A 342 -8.18 -10.73 -9.14
C LEU A 342 -7.17 -11.54 -9.95
N PRO A 343 -7.15 -11.43 -11.30
CA PRO A 343 -6.36 -12.31 -12.17
C PRO A 343 -4.87 -12.38 -11.80
N ARG A 344 -4.32 -11.33 -11.21
CA ARG A 344 -2.91 -11.23 -10.80
C ARG A 344 -2.63 -11.71 -9.38
N THR A 345 -3.65 -11.77 -8.53
CA THR A 345 -3.45 -11.84 -7.08
C THR A 345 -4.08 -13.08 -6.49
N GLY A 346 -5.31 -13.43 -6.86
CA GLY A 346 -6.01 -14.54 -6.24
C GLY A 346 -7.52 -14.56 -6.51
N ALA A 347 -8.23 -15.40 -5.77
CA ALA A 347 -9.68 -15.36 -5.66
C ALA A 347 -10.15 -15.71 -4.26
N ALA A 348 -11.35 -15.25 -3.90
CA ALA A 348 -12.07 -15.66 -2.72
C ALA A 348 -13.34 -16.44 -3.08
N LEU A 349 -13.54 -17.56 -2.38
CA LEU A 349 -14.76 -18.36 -2.35
C LEU A 349 -15.44 -18.06 -1.01
N ASP A 350 -16.52 -17.28 -1.07
CA ASP A 350 -17.17 -16.71 0.12
C ASP A 350 -18.52 -17.41 0.37
N ASP A 351 -18.76 -17.85 1.60
CA ASP A 351 -20.05 -18.35 2.09
C ASP A 351 -20.57 -17.36 3.14
N THR A 352 -21.30 -16.35 2.65
CA THR A 352 -21.81 -15.24 3.44
C THR A 352 -22.75 -15.70 4.58
N PRO A 353 -23.71 -16.63 4.38
CA PRO A 353 -24.55 -17.14 5.46
C PRO A 353 -23.77 -17.73 6.63
N ARG A 354 -22.68 -18.46 6.35
CA ARG A 354 -21.83 -19.06 7.39
C ARG A 354 -20.67 -18.16 7.83
N ARG A 355 -20.51 -16.99 7.19
CA ARG A 355 -19.39 -16.06 7.34
C ARG A 355 -18.03 -16.74 7.15
N ILE A 356 -17.88 -17.48 6.06
CA ILE A 356 -16.65 -18.21 5.72
C ILE A 356 -16.01 -17.60 4.48
N ARG A 357 -14.69 -17.58 4.45
CA ARG A 357 -13.91 -17.24 3.27
C ARG A 357 -12.75 -18.22 3.11
N LEU A 358 -12.68 -18.87 1.95
CA LEU A 358 -11.51 -19.61 1.48
C LEU A 358 -10.89 -18.83 0.33
N MET A 359 -9.61 -18.46 0.46
CA MET A 359 -8.88 -17.77 -0.60
C MET A 359 -7.74 -18.62 -1.13
N GLN A 360 -7.52 -18.51 -2.43
CA GLN A 360 -6.33 -19.00 -3.10
C GLN A 360 -5.61 -17.81 -3.74
N VAL A 361 -4.34 -17.63 -3.38
CA VAL A 361 -3.54 -16.45 -3.72
C VAL A 361 -2.36 -16.90 -4.59
N TRP A 362 -2.08 -16.19 -5.67
CA TRP A 362 -0.97 -16.44 -6.60
C TRP A 362 -0.24 -15.15 -7.00
N ASP A 363 -0.26 -14.18 -6.08
CA ASP A 363 0.29 -12.84 -6.24
C ASP A 363 1.77 -12.83 -6.61
N ALA A 364 2.24 -11.70 -7.14
CA ALA A 364 3.62 -11.53 -7.54
C ALA A 364 4.56 -11.58 -6.33
N CYS A 365 5.57 -12.45 -6.36
CA CYS A 365 6.63 -12.42 -5.35
C CYS A 365 7.60 -11.26 -5.61
N SER A 366 8.27 -10.76 -4.56
CA SER A 366 9.18 -9.62 -4.67
C SER A 366 10.29 -9.81 -5.73
N GLY A 367 10.59 -8.73 -6.47
CA GLY A 367 11.68 -8.65 -7.43
C GLY A 367 13.08 -8.53 -6.81
N THR A 368 13.18 -8.05 -5.57
CA THR A 368 14.45 -7.96 -4.83
C THR A 368 14.33 -8.63 -3.47
N ILE A 369 15.46 -9.05 -2.90
CA ILE A 369 15.50 -9.66 -1.56
C ILE A 369 14.96 -8.73 -0.46
N ALA A 370 15.18 -7.42 -0.60
CA ALA A 370 14.73 -6.42 0.38
C ALA A 370 13.20 -6.32 0.41
N GLY A 371 12.53 -6.57 -0.73
CA GLY A 371 11.08 -6.57 -0.81
C GLY A 371 10.42 -7.85 -0.32
N VAL A 372 11.16 -8.97 -0.22
CA VAL A 372 10.63 -10.25 0.33
C VAL A 372 10.12 -10.07 1.75
N GLY A 373 10.76 -9.19 2.52
CA GLY A 373 10.39 -8.90 3.89
C GLY A 373 8.90 -8.68 4.07
N ARG A 374 8.26 -7.99 3.10
CA ARG A 374 6.83 -7.66 3.05
C ARG A 374 5.89 -8.83 2.82
N ALA A 375 6.09 -9.93 3.56
CA ALA A 375 5.19 -11.10 3.66
C ALA A 375 4.50 -11.48 2.34
N GLN A 376 5.24 -11.45 1.23
CA GLN A 376 4.72 -11.80 -0.09
C GLN A 376 5.70 -12.72 -0.81
N VAL A 377 5.50 -14.01 -0.55
CA VAL A 377 5.74 -15.07 -1.51
C VAL A 377 4.58 -16.07 -1.40
N ASN A 378 3.55 -15.90 -2.22
CA ASN A 378 2.31 -16.66 -2.11
C ASN A 378 1.98 -17.41 -3.41
N PRO A 379 2.81 -18.36 -3.88
CA PRO A 379 2.41 -19.23 -4.98
C PRO A 379 1.32 -20.20 -4.50
N ASN A 380 0.10 -20.01 -4.97
CA ASN A 380 -1.07 -20.82 -4.60
C ASN A 380 -1.30 -20.88 -3.07
N HIS A 381 -0.97 -19.83 -2.33
CA HIS A 381 -1.16 -19.76 -0.88
C HIS A 381 -2.65 -19.84 -0.49
N LEU A 382 -2.95 -20.62 0.55
CA LEU A 382 -4.30 -20.80 1.08
C LEU A 382 -4.53 -19.99 2.35
N ILE A 383 -5.70 -19.38 2.43
CA ILE A 383 -6.17 -18.60 3.56
C ILE A 383 -7.59 -19.04 3.86
N LEU A 384 -7.90 -19.30 5.13
CA LEU A 384 -9.22 -19.72 5.57
C LEU A 384 -9.57 -19.12 6.93
N ASP A 385 -10.72 -18.48 7.00
CA ASP A 385 -11.39 -18.13 8.25
C ASP A 385 -12.85 -18.62 8.26
N VAL A 386 -13.33 -18.91 9.46
CA VAL A 386 -14.68 -19.40 9.70
C VAL A 386 -15.31 -18.55 10.81
N ALA A 387 -16.32 -17.77 10.46
CA ALA A 387 -17.11 -16.97 11.39
C ALA A 387 -16.29 -16.04 12.30
N GLY A 388 -15.28 -15.36 11.74
CA GLY A 388 -14.41 -14.43 12.48
C GLY A 388 -13.17 -15.08 13.08
N GLU A 389 -12.99 -16.38 12.89
CA GLU A 389 -11.91 -17.14 13.49
C GLU A 389 -10.94 -17.68 12.42
N PRO A 390 -9.66 -17.26 12.43
CA PRO A 390 -8.64 -17.80 11.54
C PRO A 390 -8.43 -19.31 11.73
N VAL A 391 -8.60 -20.09 10.66
CA VAL A 391 -8.30 -21.53 10.64
C VAL A 391 -6.86 -21.73 10.18
N PHE A 392 -6.51 -21.09 9.06
CA PHE A 392 -5.13 -21.00 8.58
C PHE A 392 -4.47 -19.74 9.16
N GLN A 393 -3.34 -19.95 9.81
CA GLN A 393 -2.62 -18.96 10.59
C GLN A 393 -1.51 -18.34 9.75
N ASP A 394 -1.47 -17.02 9.65
CA ASP A 394 -0.57 -16.28 8.76
C ASP A 394 -0.09 -14.97 9.39
N GLY A 395 0.99 -14.41 8.86
CA GLY A 395 1.52 -13.10 9.24
C GLY A 395 3.00 -13.10 9.59
N VAL A 396 3.39 -12.38 10.63
CA VAL A 396 4.77 -12.30 11.14
C VAL A 396 4.87 -12.96 12.52
N PRO A 397 6.04 -13.45 12.94
CA PRO A 397 6.23 -14.00 14.28
C PRO A 397 6.21 -12.91 15.34
N VAL A 398 5.99 -13.33 16.59
CA VAL A 398 6.15 -12.51 17.79
C VAL A 398 7.54 -11.85 17.77
N PRO A 399 7.67 -10.57 18.20
CA PRO A 399 8.97 -9.92 18.31
C PRO A 399 10.00 -10.80 19.02
N ASP A 400 11.24 -10.75 18.56
CA ASP A 400 12.36 -11.51 19.13
C ASP A 400 12.28 -13.04 19.06
N ARG A 401 11.34 -13.55 18.26
CA ARG A 401 11.27 -14.95 17.86
C ARG A 401 11.67 -15.15 16.41
N ASP A 402 12.35 -16.27 16.14
CA ASP A 402 12.62 -16.81 14.82
C ASP A 402 12.17 -18.27 14.79
N PRO A 403 10.88 -18.54 14.54
CA PRO A 403 10.34 -19.91 14.61
C PRO A 403 10.87 -20.83 13.51
N TRP A 404 11.54 -20.26 12.50
CA TRP A 404 11.99 -20.96 11.31
C TRP A 404 13.49 -21.25 11.32
N HIS A 405 14.29 -20.39 11.95
CA HIS A 405 15.75 -20.53 12.05
C HIS A 405 16.42 -20.72 10.69
N TYR A 406 15.97 -19.99 9.67
CA TYR A 406 16.52 -20.13 8.32
C TYR A 406 17.99 -19.66 8.26
N PRO A 407 18.91 -20.47 7.70
CA PRO A 407 20.31 -20.07 7.59
C PRO A 407 20.48 -18.89 6.62
N ALA A 408 21.14 -17.82 7.06
CA ALA A 408 21.45 -16.68 6.20
C ALA A 408 22.17 -17.07 4.90
N SER A 409 23.07 -18.05 4.96
CA SER A 409 23.79 -18.56 3.78
C SER A 409 22.86 -19.11 2.69
N LYS A 410 21.72 -19.67 3.08
CA LYS A 410 20.69 -20.20 2.16
C LYS A 410 19.75 -19.10 1.68
N VAL A 411 19.24 -18.28 2.60
CA VAL A 411 18.34 -17.16 2.30
C VAL A 411 18.96 -16.19 1.29
N PHE A 412 20.23 -15.84 1.48
CA PHE A 412 20.94 -14.89 0.62
C PHE A 412 21.78 -15.56 -0.48
N SER A 413 21.55 -16.84 -0.77
CA SER A 413 22.34 -17.60 -1.76
C SER A 413 22.26 -17.05 -3.18
N LYS A 414 21.19 -16.30 -3.50
CA LYS A 414 20.99 -15.65 -4.80
C LYS A 414 21.73 -14.32 -4.96
N LEU A 415 22.37 -13.80 -3.92
CA LEU A 415 23.09 -12.54 -3.95
C LEU A 415 24.61 -12.77 -4.02
N SER A 416 25.30 -11.97 -4.84
CA SER A 416 26.76 -11.88 -4.81
C SER A 416 27.27 -11.31 -3.48
N GLU A 417 28.56 -11.49 -3.18
CA GLU A 417 29.19 -10.90 -2.00
C GLU A 417 29.05 -9.37 -1.97
N THR A 418 29.22 -8.72 -3.12
CA THR A 418 29.06 -7.26 -3.22
C THR A 418 27.62 -6.82 -2.94
N GLN A 419 26.62 -7.53 -3.46
CA GLN A 419 25.21 -7.24 -3.18
C GLN A 419 24.88 -7.42 -1.69
N ARG A 420 25.39 -8.48 -1.05
CA ARG A 420 25.22 -8.70 0.39
C ARG A 420 25.82 -7.58 1.23
N ARG A 421 27.05 -7.13 0.90
CA ARG A 421 27.70 -6.00 1.57
C ARG A 421 26.88 -4.71 1.44
N ARG A 422 26.41 -4.39 0.23
CA ARG A 422 25.58 -3.18 -0.01
C ARG A 422 24.25 -3.24 0.73
N TYR A 423 23.61 -4.41 0.76
CA TYR A 423 22.38 -4.59 1.53
C TYR A 423 22.58 -4.34 3.04
N LEU A 424 23.69 -4.82 3.62
CA LEU A 424 24.03 -4.51 5.02
C LEU A 424 24.29 -3.02 5.25
N MET A 425 24.97 -2.33 4.33
CA MET A 425 25.21 -0.89 4.43
C MET A 425 23.92 -0.09 4.39
N TYR A 426 23.00 -0.41 3.45
CA TYR A 426 21.68 0.21 3.36
C TYR A 426 20.93 0.14 4.70
N LEU A 427 20.98 -1.02 5.37
CA LEU A 427 20.28 -1.23 6.63
C LEU A 427 20.98 -0.57 7.82
N GLY A 428 22.32 -0.55 7.82
CA GLY A 428 23.11 0.20 8.80
C GLY A 428 22.79 1.70 8.82
N GLY A 429 22.40 2.28 7.68
CA GLY A 429 21.91 3.66 7.56
C GLY A 429 20.59 3.95 8.28
N TYR A 430 19.81 2.93 8.65
CA TYR A 430 18.61 3.05 9.50
C TYR A 430 18.91 2.85 10.99
N GLY A 431 20.18 2.76 11.37
CA GLY A 431 20.57 2.39 12.73
C GLY A 431 20.30 0.92 13.07
N ILE A 432 19.94 0.09 12.09
CA ILE A 432 19.78 -1.35 12.29
C ILE A 432 21.17 -1.98 12.40
N ARG A 433 21.58 -2.30 13.63
CA ARG A 433 22.83 -3.02 13.91
C ARG A 433 22.58 -4.52 13.80
N GLY A 434 23.28 -5.21 12.89
CA GLY A 434 23.17 -6.68 12.78
C GLY A 434 23.82 -7.28 11.55
N GLY A 435 24.17 -8.57 11.63
CA GLY A 435 24.65 -9.35 10.49
C GLY A 435 23.50 -9.94 9.65
N LEU A 436 23.85 -10.64 8.56
CA LEU A 436 22.88 -11.26 7.64
C LEU A 436 21.86 -12.17 8.35
N GLN A 437 22.20 -12.81 9.47
CA GLN A 437 21.27 -13.67 10.20
C GLN A 437 20.07 -12.90 10.78
N ASN A 438 20.29 -11.70 11.31
CA ASN A 438 19.18 -10.85 11.79
C ASN A 438 18.27 -10.45 10.62
N MET A 439 18.84 -10.27 9.43
CA MET A 439 18.07 -9.97 8.22
C MET A 439 17.28 -11.18 7.72
N ALA A 440 17.88 -12.37 7.74
CA ALA A 440 17.18 -13.62 7.41
C ALA A 440 15.94 -13.80 8.28
N ARG A 441 16.06 -13.58 9.60
CA ARG A 441 14.93 -13.58 10.54
C ARG A 441 13.85 -12.57 10.16
N GLY A 442 14.24 -11.35 9.77
CA GLY A 442 13.30 -10.29 9.40
C GLY A 442 12.49 -10.58 8.13
N ILE A 443 13.07 -11.30 7.16
CA ILE A 443 12.43 -11.62 5.88
C ILE A 443 11.84 -13.03 5.81
N ALA A 444 12.13 -13.89 6.79
CA ALA A 444 11.64 -15.26 6.87
C ALA A 444 10.12 -15.42 6.67
N PRO A 445 9.25 -14.54 7.22
CA PRO A 445 7.80 -14.65 7.02
C PRO A 445 7.38 -14.54 5.55
N GLY A 446 8.17 -13.86 4.72
CA GLY A 446 7.92 -13.70 3.30
C GLY A 446 8.56 -14.77 2.43
N LEU A 447 9.13 -15.84 2.99
CA LEU A 447 9.65 -16.97 2.21
C LEU A 447 8.60 -18.09 2.13
N ILE A 448 8.75 -19.01 1.16
CA ILE A 448 7.72 -20.04 0.88
C ILE A 448 7.32 -20.85 2.12
N GLY A 449 8.23 -21.06 3.07
CA GLY A 449 7.96 -21.81 4.28
C GLY A 449 7.09 -21.09 5.30
N GLY A 450 6.90 -19.77 5.18
CA GLY A 450 5.92 -18.99 5.94
C GLY A 450 4.50 -19.04 5.35
N ALA A 451 4.33 -19.58 4.14
CA ALA A 451 3.05 -19.66 3.44
C ALA A 451 2.40 -21.05 3.56
N ASN A 452 1.06 -21.09 3.59
CA ASN A 452 0.25 -22.30 3.40
C ASN A 452 0.26 -22.76 1.93
N ALA A 453 1.39 -23.27 1.48
CA ALA A 453 1.69 -23.61 0.09
C ALA A 453 2.40 -24.97 -0.03
N VAL A 454 2.99 -25.25 -1.19
CA VAL A 454 3.82 -26.45 -1.40
C VAL A 454 5.30 -26.06 -1.33
N VAL A 455 6.06 -26.74 -0.47
CA VAL A 455 7.52 -26.63 -0.36
C VAL A 455 8.17 -27.77 -1.15
N VAL A 456 9.24 -27.46 -1.90
CA VAL A 456 9.98 -28.43 -2.72
C VAL A 456 11.35 -28.71 -2.09
N ASP A 457 11.73 -29.99 -2.06
CA ASP A 457 13.03 -30.51 -1.62
C ASP A 457 13.43 -30.02 -0.21
N ASN A 458 12.45 -29.85 0.68
CA ASN A 458 12.63 -29.33 2.04
C ASN A 458 13.39 -27.98 2.08
N GLN A 459 13.11 -27.07 1.15
CA GLN A 459 13.70 -25.73 1.10
C GLN A 459 12.70 -24.62 1.47
N PRO A 460 12.36 -24.47 2.77
CA PRO A 460 11.37 -23.49 3.21
C PRO A 460 11.86 -22.02 3.09
N TRP A 461 13.17 -21.80 2.96
CA TRP A 461 13.78 -20.48 2.74
C TRP A 461 13.78 -20.02 1.28
N TYR A 462 13.10 -20.74 0.39
CA TYR A 462 13.21 -20.51 -1.05
C TYR A 462 12.55 -19.21 -1.52
N TRP A 463 13.28 -18.48 -2.36
CA TRP A 463 12.81 -17.38 -3.19
C TRP A 463 13.52 -17.47 -4.56
N PRO A 464 12.82 -17.28 -5.70
CA PRO A 464 13.35 -17.54 -7.04
C PRO A 464 14.43 -16.58 -7.54
N GLY A 465 14.84 -15.57 -6.76
CA GLY A 465 15.84 -14.60 -7.19
C GLY A 465 15.27 -13.41 -7.98
N GLY A 466 13.96 -13.33 -8.17
CA GLY A 466 13.27 -12.25 -8.88
C GLY A 466 11.76 -12.42 -8.90
N MET A 467 11.05 -11.47 -9.51
CA MET A 467 9.59 -11.46 -9.53
C MET A 467 9.03 -12.64 -10.35
N ARG A 468 8.04 -13.31 -9.78
CA ARG A 468 7.25 -14.40 -10.39
C ARG A 468 5.81 -14.22 -9.97
N ILE A 469 4.89 -14.50 -10.88
CA ILE A 469 3.44 -14.43 -10.66
C ILE A 469 2.82 -15.74 -11.14
N GLY A 470 1.76 -16.20 -10.46
CA GLY A 470 1.01 -17.35 -10.93
C GLY A 470 0.11 -17.01 -12.12
N THR A 471 -0.33 -18.06 -12.81
CA THR A 471 -1.22 -17.97 -13.96
C THR A 471 -2.61 -18.49 -13.56
N PRO A 472 -3.66 -17.65 -13.54
CA PRO A 472 -5.00 -18.12 -13.28
C PRO A 472 -5.46 -19.04 -14.42
N LEU A 473 -6.12 -20.15 -14.07
CA LEU A 473 -6.65 -21.13 -15.01
C LEU A 473 -8.17 -21.17 -15.01
N PHE A 474 -8.81 -20.87 -13.88
CA PHE A 474 -10.26 -20.89 -13.73
C PHE A 474 -10.72 -20.03 -12.56
N TYR A 475 -11.88 -19.38 -12.72
CA TYR A 475 -12.69 -18.88 -11.61
C TYR A 475 -14.15 -18.87 -12.04
N ALA A 476 -15.05 -19.47 -11.25
CA ALA A 476 -16.48 -19.33 -11.44
C ALA A 476 -17.25 -19.57 -10.14
N ARG A 477 -18.44 -18.99 -10.05
CA ARG A 477 -19.41 -19.24 -8.98
C ARG A 477 -20.83 -19.23 -9.52
N ASN A 478 -21.68 -20.08 -8.96
CA ASN A 478 -23.13 -20.02 -9.08
C ASN A 478 -23.75 -20.18 -7.68
N GLY A 479 -25.08 -20.36 -7.57
CA GLY A 479 -25.74 -20.53 -6.27
C GLY A 479 -25.25 -21.75 -5.47
N GLY A 480 -24.85 -22.83 -6.15
CA GLY A 480 -24.50 -24.10 -5.51
C GLY A 480 -23.00 -24.38 -5.34
N LEU A 481 -22.16 -23.81 -6.20
CA LEU A 481 -20.74 -24.19 -6.33
C LEU A 481 -19.86 -22.98 -6.71
N GLN A 482 -18.69 -22.92 -6.10
CA GLN A 482 -17.63 -21.96 -6.40
C GLN A 482 -16.32 -22.70 -6.62
N ALA A 483 -15.52 -22.28 -7.61
CA ALA A 483 -14.23 -22.90 -7.88
C ALA A 483 -13.21 -21.90 -8.42
N VAL A 484 -11.94 -22.11 -8.08
CA VAL A 484 -10.79 -21.37 -8.59
C VAL A 484 -9.62 -22.31 -8.86
N SER A 485 -8.83 -22.01 -9.89
CA SER A 485 -7.60 -22.74 -10.21
C SER A 485 -6.50 -21.79 -10.69
N ALA A 486 -5.25 -22.07 -10.31
CA ALA A 486 -4.08 -21.37 -10.82
C ALA A 486 -2.83 -22.27 -10.86
N ASP A 487 -1.92 -21.99 -11.79
CA ASP A 487 -0.61 -22.63 -11.90
C ASP A 487 0.51 -21.67 -11.48
N CYS A 488 1.34 -22.10 -10.54
CA CYS A 488 2.47 -21.34 -10.03
C CYS A 488 3.83 -21.99 -10.35
N SER A 489 3.93 -22.77 -11.42
CA SER A 489 5.19 -23.45 -11.79
C SER A 489 6.35 -22.48 -12.03
N SER A 490 6.05 -21.27 -12.52
CA SER A 490 7.04 -20.19 -12.74
C SER A 490 7.79 -19.81 -11.45
N PHE A 491 7.12 -19.87 -10.30
CA PHE A 491 7.71 -19.54 -9.00
C PHE A 491 8.84 -20.50 -8.61
N TYR A 492 8.66 -21.80 -8.86
CA TYR A 492 9.64 -22.84 -8.51
C TYR A 492 10.82 -22.91 -9.50
N ASN A 493 10.83 -22.08 -10.54
CA ASN A 493 11.84 -22.08 -11.58
C ASN A 493 12.74 -20.83 -11.50
N PRO A 494 14.05 -21.00 -11.77
CA PRO A 494 14.66 -22.11 -12.52
C PRO A 494 15.12 -23.32 -11.69
N ASP A 495 15.02 -23.30 -10.36
CA ASP A 495 15.78 -24.23 -9.50
C ASP A 495 15.22 -25.65 -9.43
N PHE A 496 13.89 -25.80 -9.56
CA PHE A 496 13.23 -27.08 -9.33
C PHE A 496 12.77 -27.81 -10.60
N ALA A 497 12.91 -27.21 -11.79
CA ALA A 497 12.49 -27.82 -13.07
C ALA A 497 11.02 -28.31 -13.05
N VAL A 498 10.17 -27.55 -12.36
CA VAL A 498 8.73 -27.81 -12.19
C VAL A 498 8.04 -27.41 -13.48
N ASN A 499 7.22 -28.31 -14.04
CA ASN A 499 6.45 -28.05 -15.26
C ASN A 499 4.96 -27.78 -14.98
N SER A 500 4.47 -28.17 -13.80
CA SER A 500 3.11 -27.90 -13.33
C SER A 500 3.14 -27.75 -11.82
N ALA A 501 2.54 -26.69 -11.32
CA ALA A 501 2.26 -26.51 -9.89
C ALA A 501 0.86 -25.92 -9.74
N ARG A 502 -0.13 -26.74 -10.08
CA ARG A 502 -1.54 -26.34 -10.11
C ARG A 502 -2.20 -26.59 -8.78
N ARG A 503 -2.92 -25.59 -8.28
CA ARG A 503 -3.87 -25.73 -7.18
C ARG A 503 -5.26 -25.35 -7.64
N SER A 504 -6.25 -26.12 -7.21
CA SER A 504 -7.66 -25.84 -7.40
C SER A 504 -8.40 -25.91 -6.07
N SER A 505 -9.22 -24.90 -5.79
CA SER A 505 -10.03 -24.81 -4.58
C SER A 505 -11.50 -24.76 -4.96
N VAL A 506 -12.33 -25.54 -4.27
CA VAL A 506 -13.77 -25.66 -4.50
C VAL A 506 -14.49 -25.38 -3.19
N TRP A 507 -15.61 -24.66 -3.24
CA TRP A 507 -16.51 -24.44 -2.10
C TRP A 507 -17.96 -24.66 -2.51
N THR A 508 -18.74 -25.33 -1.68
CA THR A 508 -20.14 -25.71 -1.95
C THR A 508 -21.12 -24.94 -1.07
N GLU A 509 -22.37 -24.80 -1.51
CA GLU A 509 -23.42 -24.16 -0.69
C GLU A 509 -23.75 -24.96 0.59
N ALA A 510 -23.39 -26.25 0.62
CA ALA A 510 -23.50 -27.11 1.80
C ALA A 510 -22.48 -26.74 2.89
N GLY A 511 -21.55 -25.82 2.62
CA GLY A 511 -20.61 -25.29 3.59
C GLY A 511 -19.33 -26.10 3.75
N PHE A 512 -18.95 -26.88 2.74
CA PHE A 512 -17.66 -27.60 2.73
C PHE A 512 -16.88 -27.32 1.44
N GLY A 513 -15.57 -27.56 1.50
CA GLY A 513 -14.65 -27.34 0.39
C GLY A 513 -13.69 -28.49 0.11
N LEU A 514 -13.02 -28.41 -1.04
CA LEU A 514 -12.00 -29.34 -1.50
C LEU A 514 -10.84 -28.55 -2.13
N VAL A 515 -9.63 -28.79 -1.66
CA VAL A 515 -8.38 -28.25 -2.22
C VAL A 515 -7.63 -29.38 -2.90
N ILE A 516 -7.19 -29.17 -4.15
CA ILE A 516 -6.48 -30.15 -4.96
C ILE A 516 -5.20 -29.54 -5.47
N ASP A 517 -4.06 -30.21 -5.24
CA ASP A 517 -2.78 -29.88 -5.84
C ASP A 517 -2.37 -30.96 -6.85
N SER A 518 -1.97 -30.54 -8.05
CA SER A 518 -1.40 -31.39 -9.09
C SER A 518 -0.03 -30.86 -9.50
N LEU A 519 1.00 -31.57 -9.04
CA LEU A 519 2.39 -31.15 -9.10
C LEU A 519 3.17 -32.07 -10.04
N ALA A 520 4.01 -31.50 -10.89
CA ALA A 520 4.89 -32.28 -11.77
C ALA A 520 6.22 -31.56 -12.05
N SER A 521 7.28 -32.36 -12.13
CA SER A 521 8.65 -31.92 -12.35
C SER A 521 9.37 -32.87 -13.32
N ARG A 522 10.37 -32.33 -14.04
CA ARG A 522 11.24 -33.15 -14.92
C ARG A 522 12.22 -34.03 -14.13
N LYS A 523 12.44 -33.73 -12.86
CA LYS A 523 13.30 -34.49 -11.93
C LYS A 523 12.48 -35.01 -10.76
N HIS A 524 12.95 -36.08 -10.13
CA HIS A 524 12.39 -36.55 -8.87
C HIS A 524 12.53 -35.46 -7.80
N ARG A 525 11.46 -35.21 -7.03
CA ARG A 525 11.39 -34.18 -5.99
C ARG A 525 10.72 -34.73 -4.73
N VAL A 526 10.99 -34.06 -3.62
CA VAL A 526 10.16 -34.18 -2.40
C VAL A 526 9.18 -33.01 -2.38
N TRP A 527 7.89 -33.31 -2.32
CA TRP A 527 6.81 -32.34 -2.30
C TRP A 527 6.19 -32.34 -0.91
N THR A 528 6.10 -31.17 -0.29
CA THR A 528 5.47 -31.02 1.02
C THR A 528 4.35 -30.00 0.93
N TRP A 529 3.11 -30.47 0.99
CA TRP A 529 1.96 -29.61 1.23
C TRP A 529 1.97 -29.19 2.70
N GLN A 530 1.79 -27.90 2.99
CA GLN A 530 1.76 -27.41 4.36
C GLN A 530 0.66 -26.38 4.63
N ALA A 531 0.19 -26.36 5.88
CA ALA A 531 -0.68 -25.31 6.40
C ALA A 531 -0.41 -25.10 7.91
N TYR A 532 -0.35 -23.85 8.33
CA TYR A 532 -0.31 -23.47 9.73
C TYR A 532 -1.74 -23.43 10.28
N LEU A 533 -2.07 -24.35 11.16
CA LEU A 533 -3.36 -24.45 11.84
C LEU A 533 -3.31 -23.76 13.20
N ARG A 534 -4.48 -23.54 13.81
CA ARG A 534 -4.56 -23.05 15.20
C ARG A 534 -3.82 -23.96 16.19
N PRO A 535 -3.39 -23.43 17.33
CA PRO A 535 -2.73 -24.19 18.40
C PRO A 535 -3.51 -25.40 18.88
N ASP A 536 -4.82 -25.24 19.05
CA ASP A 536 -5.73 -26.31 19.42
C ASP A 536 -6.16 -27.14 18.20
N SER A 537 -5.15 -27.68 17.53
CA SER A 537 -5.32 -28.65 16.45
C SER A 537 -4.77 -30.00 16.87
N SER A 538 -5.50 -31.05 16.51
CA SER A 538 -5.12 -32.45 16.76
C SER A 538 -5.13 -33.25 15.47
N LEU A 539 -4.31 -34.29 15.42
CA LEU A 539 -4.17 -35.19 14.27
C LEU A 539 -4.65 -36.58 14.67
N LYS A 540 -5.57 -37.18 13.90
CA LYS A 540 -6.03 -38.56 14.06
C LYS A 540 -6.17 -39.22 12.69
N GLY A 541 -5.27 -40.16 12.38
CA GLY A 541 -5.26 -40.81 11.06
C GLY A 541 -5.04 -39.81 9.93
N GLN A 542 -5.98 -39.76 8.98
CA GLN A 542 -5.96 -38.85 7.83
C GLN A 542 -6.83 -37.60 8.04
N THR A 543 -7.08 -37.25 9.31
CA THR A 543 -7.91 -36.10 9.67
C THR A 543 -7.20 -35.23 10.70
N ALA A 544 -7.23 -33.92 10.48
CA ALA A 544 -6.89 -32.93 11.47
C ALA A 544 -8.18 -32.22 11.94
N ALA A 545 -8.35 -32.10 13.25
CA ALA A 545 -9.45 -31.34 13.85
C ALA A 545 -8.89 -30.04 14.44
N VAL A 546 -9.39 -28.91 13.95
CA VAL A 546 -9.06 -27.55 14.41
C VAL A 546 -10.20 -27.07 15.29
N ARG A 547 -9.95 -26.83 16.57
CA ARG A 547 -10.95 -26.23 17.46
C ARG A 547 -10.91 -24.71 17.38
N LEU A 548 -12.10 -24.11 17.28
CA LEU A 548 -12.29 -22.66 17.26
C LEU A 548 -12.98 -22.22 18.57
N PRO A 549 -12.88 -20.95 18.96
CA PRO A 549 -13.69 -20.36 20.01
C PRO A 549 -15.19 -20.58 19.79
N GLY A 550 -15.96 -20.54 20.88
CA GLY A 550 -17.43 -20.67 20.80
C GLY A 550 -17.94 -22.09 20.46
N ARG A 551 -17.15 -23.13 20.73
CA ARG A 551 -17.48 -24.56 20.46
C ARG A 551 -17.62 -24.93 18.98
N LYS A 552 -17.10 -24.10 18.07
CA LYS A 552 -16.99 -24.45 16.65
C LYS A 552 -15.75 -25.29 16.36
N SER A 553 -15.77 -26.03 15.27
CA SER A 553 -14.60 -26.78 14.81
C SER A 553 -14.48 -26.78 13.30
N VAL A 554 -13.31 -27.12 12.79
CA VAL A 554 -13.09 -27.39 11.36
C VAL A 554 -12.33 -28.70 11.22
N ALA A 555 -12.92 -29.64 10.49
CA ALA A 555 -12.25 -30.87 10.10
C ALA A 555 -11.55 -30.68 8.77
N LEU A 556 -10.30 -31.12 8.69
CA LEU A 556 -9.55 -31.29 7.46
C LEU A 556 -9.28 -32.78 7.27
N ALA A 557 -9.61 -33.33 6.11
CA ALA A 557 -9.28 -34.71 5.77
C ALA A 557 -8.55 -34.76 4.44
N TRP A 558 -7.60 -35.68 4.28
CA TRP A 558 -6.86 -35.87 3.03
C TRP A 558 -6.88 -37.33 2.60
N GLU A 559 -6.50 -37.57 1.34
CA GLU A 559 -6.29 -38.94 0.84
C GLU A 559 -5.13 -39.64 1.56
N GLU A 560 -4.95 -40.94 1.34
CA GLU A 560 -3.88 -41.68 2.02
C GLU A 560 -2.49 -41.08 1.79
N CYS A 561 -1.92 -40.52 2.86
CA CYS A 561 -0.58 -39.96 2.90
C CYS A 561 0.18 -40.55 4.08
N ARG A 562 1.21 -41.36 3.80
CA ARG A 562 2.02 -42.05 4.82
C ARG A 562 2.82 -41.08 5.70
N ASN A 563 3.07 -39.87 5.22
CA ASN A 563 3.93 -38.88 5.88
C ASN A 563 3.13 -37.62 6.24
N ALA A 564 2.11 -37.78 7.09
CA ALA A 564 1.41 -36.66 7.73
C ALA A 564 2.06 -36.31 9.07
N ARG A 565 2.34 -35.03 9.31
CA ARG A 565 2.94 -34.55 10.57
C ARG A 565 2.24 -33.28 11.04
N LEU A 566 2.08 -33.16 12.36
CA LEU A 566 1.58 -31.94 13.01
C LEU A 566 2.62 -31.46 14.04
N ARG A 567 3.27 -30.33 13.77
CA ARG A 567 4.35 -29.79 14.61
C ARG A 567 3.96 -28.48 15.25
N THR A 568 4.22 -28.32 16.56
CA THR A 568 4.04 -27.02 17.22
C THR A 568 5.04 -25.98 16.71
N VAL A 569 4.56 -24.77 16.44
CA VAL A 569 5.37 -23.62 16.07
C VAL A 569 5.08 -22.49 17.06
N ALA A 570 5.99 -22.29 18.00
CA ALA A 570 5.86 -21.25 19.02
C ALA A 570 6.18 -19.87 18.43
N GLY A 571 5.48 -18.84 18.90
CA GLY A 571 5.74 -17.46 18.49
C GLY A 571 5.24 -17.11 17.08
N PHE A 572 4.38 -17.92 16.46
CA PHE A 572 3.84 -17.63 15.13
C PHE A 572 2.39 -18.10 15.00
N PRO A 573 1.48 -17.26 14.48
CA PRO A 573 1.69 -15.85 14.16
C PRO A 573 1.77 -14.97 15.42
N ARG A 574 2.22 -13.72 15.25
CA ARG A 574 2.27 -12.69 16.30
C ARG A 574 0.86 -12.36 16.78
N THR A 575 -0.02 -12.22 15.82
CA THR A 575 -1.45 -12.00 16.00
C THR A 575 -2.11 -13.34 16.24
N GLN A 576 -3.09 -13.40 17.15
CA GLN A 576 -3.83 -14.63 17.47
C GLN A 576 -2.97 -15.71 18.16
N GLU A 577 -3.23 -15.95 19.45
CA GLU A 577 -2.69 -17.03 20.30
C GLU A 577 -1.14 -17.16 20.42
N GLY A 578 -0.34 -16.45 19.63
CA GLY A 578 1.12 -16.40 19.71
C GLY A 578 1.82 -17.72 19.39
N ARG A 579 1.12 -18.69 18.81
CA ARG A 579 1.61 -20.03 18.47
C ARG A 579 0.69 -20.66 17.41
N SER A 580 1.13 -21.74 16.77
CA SER A 580 0.36 -22.47 15.75
C SER A 580 0.81 -23.93 15.66
N LYS A 581 0.14 -24.72 14.80
CA LYS A 581 0.49 -26.10 14.46
C LYS A 581 0.74 -26.21 12.96
N LEU A 582 1.96 -26.50 12.54
CA LEU A 582 2.27 -26.77 11.14
C LEU A 582 1.86 -28.20 10.78
N LEU A 583 0.80 -28.34 9.98
CA LEU A 583 0.43 -29.57 9.29
C LEU A 583 1.29 -29.71 8.04
N SER A 584 1.90 -30.88 7.83
CA SER A 584 2.68 -31.19 6.63
C SER A 584 2.32 -32.57 6.08
N LEU A 585 2.05 -32.64 4.78
CA LEU A 585 1.80 -33.86 4.04
C LEU A 585 2.88 -34.00 2.96
N SER A 586 3.64 -35.10 2.99
CA SER A 586 4.77 -35.27 2.07
C SER A 586 4.61 -36.45 1.12
N GLN A 587 4.93 -36.21 -0.15
CA GLN A 587 5.05 -37.23 -1.19
C GLN A 587 6.38 -37.07 -1.93
N SER A 588 6.89 -38.15 -2.51
CA SER A 588 8.15 -38.17 -3.25
C SER A 588 7.92 -38.74 -4.63
N GLY A 589 8.45 -38.09 -5.65
CA GLY A 589 8.26 -38.52 -7.03
C GLY A 589 8.46 -37.40 -8.05
N ARG A 590 8.30 -37.76 -9.33
CA ARG A 590 8.23 -36.76 -10.42
C ARG A 590 6.90 -36.03 -10.43
N THR A 591 5.86 -36.66 -9.90
CA THR A 591 4.50 -36.13 -9.74
C THR A 591 4.08 -36.28 -8.27
N ALA A 592 3.21 -35.41 -7.81
CA ALA A 592 2.54 -35.53 -6.52
C ALA A 592 1.12 -34.97 -6.61
N HIS A 593 0.20 -35.57 -5.86
CA HIS A 593 -1.19 -35.17 -5.79
C HIS A 593 -1.63 -35.08 -4.33
N PHE A 594 -2.17 -33.93 -3.94
CA PHE A 594 -2.78 -33.73 -2.63
C PHE A 594 -4.24 -33.35 -2.83
N SER A 595 -5.15 -33.99 -2.11
CA SER A 595 -6.55 -33.62 -2.09
C SER A 595 -6.99 -33.51 -0.63
N VAL A 596 -7.39 -32.32 -0.21
CA VAL A 596 -7.73 -31.97 1.18
C VAL A 596 -9.15 -31.43 1.23
N ALA A 597 -10.07 -32.18 1.83
CA ALA A 597 -11.42 -31.73 2.12
C ALA A 597 -11.45 -30.92 3.42
N ILE A 598 -12.31 -29.91 3.47
CA ILE A 598 -12.48 -28.99 4.59
C ILE A 598 -13.97 -28.91 4.92
N ALA A 599 -14.36 -29.19 6.16
CA ALA A 599 -15.75 -29.11 6.60
C ALA A 599 -15.82 -28.51 8.01
N PRO A 600 -16.36 -27.29 8.17
CA PRO A 600 -16.73 -26.73 9.47
C PRO A 600 -17.78 -27.61 10.17
N ASP A 601 -17.63 -27.75 11.49
CA ASP A 601 -18.52 -28.44 12.42
C ASP A 601 -18.86 -29.92 12.09
N ALA A 602 -18.15 -30.53 11.14
CA ALA A 602 -18.29 -31.95 10.81
C ALA A 602 -17.73 -32.86 11.93
N LYS A 603 -18.49 -33.89 12.31
CA LYS A 603 -18.04 -34.89 13.30
C LYS A 603 -17.12 -35.94 12.67
N SER A 604 -17.35 -36.23 11.40
CA SER A 604 -16.57 -37.15 10.57
C SER A 604 -16.42 -36.62 9.16
N LEU A 605 -15.21 -36.69 8.64
CA LEU A 605 -14.86 -36.23 7.30
C LEU A 605 -13.88 -37.20 6.65
N SER A 606 -14.16 -37.61 5.41
CA SER A 606 -13.19 -38.32 4.58
C SER A 606 -13.26 -37.87 3.12
N VAL A 607 -12.14 -38.01 2.42
CA VAL A 607 -12.01 -37.71 1.00
C VAL A 607 -11.28 -38.86 0.32
N ARG A 608 -11.75 -39.24 -0.87
CA ARG A 608 -11.11 -40.26 -1.71
C ARG A 608 -11.24 -39.89 -3.17
N ARG A 609 -10.14 -39.90 -3.92
CA ARG A 609 -10.19 -39.86 -5.38
C ARG A 609 -10.64 -41.22 -5.89
N ILE A 610 -11.76 -41.25 -6.61
CA ILE A 610 -12.37 -42.46 -7.17
C ILE A 610 -12.32 -42.50 -8.70
N GLY A 611 -11.71 -41.48 -9.32
CA GLY A 611 -11.40 -41.41 -10.75
C GLY A 611 -10.43 -40.25 -11.01
N GLU A 612 -9.97 -40.08 -12.25
CA GLU A 612 -8.98 -39.05 -12.63
C GLU A 612 -9.38 -37.64 -12.11
N PHE A 613 -10.66 -37.28 -12.30
CA PHE A 613 -11.24 -36.00 -11.93
C PHE A 613 -12.35 -36.09 -10.88
N LEU A 614 -12.63 -37.28 -10.34
CA LEU A 614 -13.80 -37.55 -9.50
C LEU A 614 -13.41 -37.87 -8.06
N PHE A 615 -14.00 -37.14 -7.13
CA PHE A 615 -13.75 -37.22 -5.70
C PHE A 615 -15.03 -37.58 -4.94
N GLU A 616 -14.92 -38.54 -4.04
CA GLU A 616 -15.94 -38.86 -3.06
C GLU A 616 -15.58 -38.18 -1.74
N ILE A 617 -16.51 -37.38 -1.20
CA ILE A 617 -16.39 -36.74 0.11
C ILE A 617 -17.53 -37.26 0.97
N ARG A 618 -17.20 -37.76 2.16
CA ARG A 618 -18.20 -38.16 3.16
C ARG A 618 -18.15 -37.24 4.36
N ILE A 619 -19.29 -36.63 4.67
CA ILE A 619 -19.46 -35.72 5.80
C ILE A 619 -20.60 -36.27 6.64
N ASP A 620 -20.31 -36.71 7.86
CA ASP A 620 -21.34 -37.24 8.79
C ASP A 620 -22.24 -38.32 8.16
N GLY A 621 -21.64 -39.18 7.33
CA GLY A 621 -22.31 -40.25 6.61
C GLY A 621 -22.92 -39.85 5.26
N ALA A 622 -23.16 -38.56 5.02
CA ALA A 622 -23.66 -38.06 3.73
C ALA A 622 -22.57 -38.14 2.66
N ARG A 623 -22.93 -38.70 1.49
CA ARG A 623 -22.03 -38.90 0.36
C ARG A 623 -22.19 -37.78 -0.66
N HIS A 624 -21.11 -37.07 -0.94
CA HIS A 624 -21.02 -36.06 -1.99
C HIS A 624 -20.01 -36.49 -3.05
N LEU A 625 -20.27 -36.14 -4.31
CA LEU A 625 -19.31 -36.33 -5.40
C LEU A 625 -18.92 -34.99 -6.00
N ILE A 626 -17.62 -34.76 -6.16
CA ILE A 626 -17.08 -33.57 -6.82
C ILE A 626 -16.30 -34.00 -8.06
N VAL A 627 -16.63 -33.40 -9.20
CA VAL A 627 -15.74 -33.35 -10.36
C VAL A 627 -14.90 -32.08 -10.27
N ALA A 628 -13.59 -32.20 -10.44
CA ALA A 628 -12.68 -31.06 -10.41
C ALA A 628 -11.55 -31.22 -11.43
N ASP A 629 -11.05 -30.10 -11.95
CA ASP A 629 -9.97 -30.02 -12.94
C ASP A 629 -10.25 -30.72 -14.28
N ASN A 630 -11.52 -30.92 -14.65
CA ASN A 630 -11.90 -31.51 -15.94
C ASN A 630 -11.81 -30.47 -17.09
N PHE A 631 -10.65 -29.82 -17.21
CA PHE A 631 -10.38 -28.78 -18.22
C PHE A 631 -10.52 -29.27 -19.66
N ARG A 632 -10.36 -30.58 -19.88
CA ARG A 632 -10.57 -31.23 -21.19
C ARG A 632 -12.03 -31.56 -21.48
N ARG A 633 -12.95 -31.26 -20.56
CA ARG A 633 -14.40 -31.51 -20.67
C ARG A 633 -14.74 -32.95 -21.06
N ARG A 634 -14.00 -33.91 -20.50
CA ARG A 634 -14.30 -35.34 -20.67
C ARG A 634 -15.64 -35.64 -20.00
N ARG A 635 -16.40 -36.58 -20.56
CA ARG A 635 -17.62 -37.07 -19.92
C ARG A 635 -17.26 -37.89 -18.69
N ILE A 636 -17.65 -37.44 -17.50
CA ILE A 636 -17.41 -38.11 -16.23
C ILE A 636 -18.72 -38.67 -15.70
N SER A 637 -18.76 -39.97 -15.41
CA SER A 637 -19.91 -40.60 -14.74
C SER A 637 -19.83 -40.32 -13.23
N MET A 638 -20.91 -39.80 -12.65
CA MET A 638 -21.05 -39.48 -11.23
C MET A 638 -22.03 -40.43 -10.52
N GLY A 639 -22.31 -41.60 -11.09
CA GLY A 639 -23.26 -42.57 -10.54
C GLY A 639 -23.94 -43.38 -11.62
N ARG A 640 -25.05 -44.06 -11.30
CA ARG A 640 -25.76 -44.91 -12.27
C ARG A 640 -26.45 -44.12 -13.39
N SER A 641 -26.89 -42.89 -13.15
CA SER A 641 -27.72 -42.11 -14.07
C SER A 641 -27.25 -40.67 -14.32
N CYS A 642 -26.15 -40.23 -13.70
CA CYS A 642 -25.67 -38.85 -13.79
C CYS A 642 -24.28 -38.78 -14.41
N SER A 643 -24.08 -37.91 -15.40
CA SER A 643 -22.77 -37.63 -16.00
C SER A 643 -22.63 -36.16 -16.34
N THR A 644 -21.42 -35.64 -16.27
CA THR A 644 -21.11 -34.22 -16.54
C THR A 644 -19.91 -34.07 -17.48
N THR A 645 -19.83 -32.95 -18.18
CA THR A 645 -18.64 -32.49 -18.91
C THR A 645 -18.07 -31.19 -18.33
N ALA A 646 -18.64 -30.70 -17.22
CA ALA A 646 -18.22 -29.48 -16.58
C ALA A 646 -16.79 -29.58 -16.05
N VAL A 647 -16.12 -28.43 -15.96
CA VAL A 647 -14.76 -28.34 -15.42
C VAL A 647 -14.79 -28.66 -13.92
N PHE A 648 -15.80 -28.10 -13.24
CA PHE A 648 -16.15 -28.43 -11.87
C PHE A 648 -17.63 -28.79 -11.80
N ALA A 649 -17.96 -29.82 -11.04
CA ALA A 649 -19.34 -30.17 -10.73
C ALA A 649 -19.44 -30.71 -9.31
N TRP A 650 -20.61 -30.55 -8.70
CA TRP A 650 -20.93 -31.11 -7.41
C TRP A 650 -22.29 -31.80 -7.46
N MET A 651 -22.29 -33.10 -7.18
CA MET A 651 -23.50 -33.87 -7.01
C MET A 651 -23.79 -34.02 -5.52
N ARG A 652 -24.97 -33.55 -5.12
CA ARG A 652 -25.49 -33.60 -3.75
C ARG A 652 -25.93 -35.04 -3.39
N PRO A 653 -26.15 -35.33 -2.10
CA PRO A 653 -26.62 -36.65 -1.67
C PRO A 653 -28.00 -37.01 -2.24
N ASP A 654 -28.83 -36.02 -2.54
CA ASP A 654 -30.15 -36.18 -3.19
C ASP A 654 -30.06 -36.42 -4.71
N GLY A 655 -28.86 -36.42 -5.30
CA GLY A 655 -28.61 -36.62 -6.72
C GLY A 655 -28.67 -35.35 -7.58
N SER A 656 -29.05 -34.20 -7.01
CA SER A 656 -29.05 -32.93 -7.74
C SER A 656 -27.62 -32.46 -8.05
N LEU A 657 -27.46 -31.75 -9.17
CA LEU A 657 -26.17 -31.37 -9.72
C LEU A 657 -26.01 -29.84 -9.79
N SER A 658 -24.83 -29.35 -9.41
CA SER A 658 -24.37 -27.99 -9.69
C SER A 658 -23.14 -28.04 -10.58
N GLU A 659 -23.12 -27.26 -11.65
CA GLU A 659 -22.05 -27.31 -12.67
C GLU A 659 -21.43 -25.95 -12.94
N LEU A 660 -20.11 -25.95 -13.17
CA LEU A 660 -19.34 -24.81 -13.66
C LEU A 660 -18.64 -25.23 -14.97
N LEU A 661 -19.31 -24.94 -16.09
CA LEU A 661 -18.87 -25.30 -17.44
C LEU A 661 -17.76 -24.37 -17.97
N THR A 662 -17.88 -23.08 -17.65
CA THR A 662 -16.98 -22.01 -18.09
C THR A 662 -16.59 -21.15 -16.90
N GLY A 663 -15.35 -20.69 -16.89
CA GLY A 663 -14.84 -19.77 -15.89
C GLY A 663 -14.14 -18.58 -16.53
N ILE A 664 -13.87 -17.57 -15.72
CA ILE A 664 -13.16 -16.37 -16.11
C ILE A 664 -11.69 -16.56 -15.71
N ALA A 665 -10.85 -16.84 -16.69
CA ALA A 665 -9.40 -16.86 -16.53
C ALA A 665 -8.75 -16.34 -17.80
N LYS A 666 -8.71 -15.01 -17.94
CA LYS A 666 -7.90 -14.38 -18.98
C LYS A 666 -6.56 -13.99 -18.37
N PRO A 667 -5.42 -14.35 -18.99
CA PRO A 667 -4.14 -13.83 -18.56
C PRO A 667 -4.19 -12.30 -18.66
N PRO A 668 -3.87 -11.59 -17.57
CA PRO A 668 -4.02 -10.14 -17.53
C PRO A 668 -2.96 -9.45 -18.41
N ARG A 669 -3.34 -8.36 -19.11
CA ARG A 669 -2.39 -7.52 -19.88
C ARG A 669 -1.34 -6.93 -18.94
N PRO A 670 -0.02 -7.04 -19.22
CA PRO A 670 1.03 -6.55 -18.31
C PRO A 670 0.76 -5.11 -17.84
N ASP A 671 0.67 -4.93 -16.53
CA ASP A 671 0.53 -3.60 -15.94
C ASP A 671 1.91 -2.97 -15.77
N LYS A 672 1.96 -1.64 -15.86
CA LYS A 672 3.13 -0.86 -15.47
C LYS A 672 2.96 -0.44 -14.02
N HIS A 673 3.81 -0.96 -13.15
CA HIS A 673 3.86 -0.57 -11.73
C HIS A 673 4.76 0.64 -11.49
N GLU A 674 5.63 0.92 -12.45
CA GLU A 674 6.59 2.02 -12.44
C GLU A 674 6.71 2.64 -13.83
N ILE A 675 7.10 3.91 -13.88
CA ILE A 675 7.44 4.60 -15.12
C ILE A 675 8.88 5.12 -15.04
N ASP A 676 9.61 4.98 -16.14
CA ASP A 676 10.91 5.63 -16.33
C ASP A 676 10.74 7.15 -16.28
N ASP A 677 11.32 7.75 -15.24
CA ASP A 677 11.31 9.20 -15.00
C ASP A 677 12.69 9.81 -15.22
N ILE A 678 13.39 9.47 -16.31
CA ILE A 678 14.72 10.04 -16.62
C ILE A 678 14.62 11.30 -17.47
N ALA A 679 13.72 11.34 -18.44
CA ALA A 679 13.68 12.40 -19.46
C ALA A 679 12.72 13.56 -19.15
N ALA A 680 11.84 13.40 -18.16
CA ALA A 680 10.67 14.25 -18.02
C ALA A 680 10.70 15.08 -16.74
N ASP A 681 11.02 16.36 -16.84
CA ASP A 681 10.49 17.36 -15.91
C ASP A 681 8.97 17.57 -16.18
N ARG A 682 8.20 16.48 -16.34
CA ARG A 682 6.74 16.47 -16.59
C ARG A 682 5.92 17.06 -15.44
N ASP A 683 6.59 17.45 -14.35
CA ASP A 683 6.07 17.76 -13.03
C ASP A 683 4.95 18.82 -12.95
N LEU A 684 4.56 19.48 -14.03
CA LEU A 684 3.52 20.54 -13.99
C LEU A 684 2.54 20.53 -15.17
N GLN A 685 2.58 19.55 -16.09
CA GLN A 685 1.74 19.57 -17.29
C GLN A 685 1.14 18.19 -17.60
N TYR A 686 0.17 17.76 -16.79
CA TYR A 686 -0.65 16.60 -17.13
C TYR A 686 -1.93 17.06 -17.82
N PRO A 687 -2.24 16.52 -19.02
CA PRO A 687 -3.46 16.88 -19.73
C PRO A 687 -4.72 16.79 -18.85
N GLN A 688 -4.79 15.79 -17.96
CA GLN A 688 -5.93 15.54 -17.07
C GLN A 688 -6.18 16.68 -16.08
N PHE A 689 -5.11 17.27 -15.51
CA PHE A 689 -5.20 18.31 -14.49
C PHE A 689 -4.71 19.69 -14.94
N ARG A 690 -4.42 19.88 -16.23
CA ARG A 690 -3.87 21.13 -16.80
C ARG A 690 -4.69 22.39 -16.53
N ARG A 691 -6.00 22.25 -16.30
CA ARG A 691 -6.87 23.37 -15.91
C ARG A 691 -6.59 23.83 -14.48
N LEU A 692 -6.30 22.89 -13.58
CA LEU A 692 -6.02 23.12 -12.16
C LEU A 692 -4.57 23.55 -11.93
N THR A 693 -3.65 22.98 -12.71
CA THR A 693 -2.22 23.22 -12.57
C THR A 693 -1.73 24.19 -13.64
N ARG A 694 -1.53 25.45 -13.26
CA ARG A 694 -0.82 26.45 -14.08
C ARG A 694 0.02 27.32 -13.15
N TRP A 695 1.33 27.13 -13.23
CA TRP A 695 2.28 27.95 -12.51
C TRP A 695 2.08 29.42 -12.87
N SER A 696 1.63 30.21 -11.89
CA SER A 696 1.50 31.66 -11.99
C SER A 696 2.23 32.27 -10.80
N ALA A 697 3.48 32.70 -11.03
CA ALA A 697 4.15 33.53 -10.03
C ALA A 697 3.47 34.90 -10.04
N VAL A 698 2.59 35.12 -9.08
CA VAL A 698 2.20 36.48 -8.69
C VAL A 698 3.45 37.15 -8.09
N ARG A 699 3.54 38.48 -8.08
CA ARG A 699 4.73 39.22 -7.58
C ARG A 699 4.46 40.02 -6.30
N ARG A 700 3.36 39.74 -5.59
CA ARG A 700 2.96 40.50 -4.40
C ARG A 700 2.64 39.56 -3.25
N PHE A 701 3.50 39.58 -2.23
CA PHE A 701 3.43 38.73 -1.06
C PHE A 701 3.73 39.54 0.21
N PRO A 702 3.37 39.04 1.39
CA PRO A 702 3.85 39.62 2.63
C PRO A 702 5.39 39.54 2.65
N ASN A 703 6.08 40.68 2.76
CA ASN A 703 7.54 40.77 2.73
C ASN A 703 8.22 40.34 4.06
N HIS A 704 7.52 39.63 4.94
CA HIS A 704 7.97 39.33 6.30
C HIS A 704 7.64 37.88 6.66
N GLY A 705 8.63 37.12 7.15
CA GLY A 705 8.43 35.74 7.61
C GLY A 705 9.50 34.76 7.12
N ALA A 706 9.44 33.53 7.63
CA ALA A 706 10.42 32.46 7.34
C ALA A 706 10.32 31.91 5.90
N LEU A 707 9.19 32.14 5.21
CA LEU A 707 8.99 31.74 3.82
C LEU A 707 9.51 32.77 2.81
N ALA A 708 9.74 34.02 3.20
CA ALA A 708 10.10 35.09 2.27
C ALA A 708 11.36 34.77 1.43
N PRO A 709 12.48 34.27 2.00
CA PRO A 709 13.66 33.90 1.20
C PRO A 709 13.42 32.75 0.21
N ILE A 710 12.42 31.91 0.47
CA ILE A 710 12.01 30.76 -0.36
C ILE A 710 11.13 31.26 -1.50
N ASP A 711 10.12 32.07 -1.18
CA ASP A 711 9.21 32.70 -2.12
C ASP A 711 9.96 33.62 -3.09
N ASP A 712 10.95 34.36 -2.59
CA ASP A 712 11.82 35.22 -3.40
C ASP A 712 12.59 34.43 -4.45
N CYS A 713 13.13 33.25 -4.11
CA CYS A 713 13.81 32.40 -5.07
C CYS A 713 12.81 31.79 -6.08
N LEU A 714 11.64 31.35 -5.62
CA LEU A 714 10.60 30.79 -6.49
C LEU A 714 10.04 31.81 -7.48
N ALA A 715 10.01 33.10 -7.14
CA ALA A 715 9.59 34.16 -8.06
C ALA A 715 10.42 34.17 -9.36
N GLU A 716 11.70 33.77 -9.29
CA GLU A 716 12.59 33.66 -10.44
C GLU A 716 12.17 32.55 -11.43
N MET A 717 11.38 31.56 -10.98
CA MET A 717 10.86 30.49 -11.84
C MET A 717 10.03 31.03 -13.02
N SER A 718 9.29 32.14 -12.82
CA SER A 718 8.48 32.79 -13.86
C SER A 718 9.11 34.06 -14.42
N ALA A 719 10.27 34.49 -13.92
CA ALA A 719 10.89 35.70 -14.39
C ALA A 719 11.26 35.57 -15.88
N VAL A 720 11.09 36.66 -16.64
CA VAL A 720 11.53 36.72 -18.05
C VAL A 720 13.04 36.48 -18.12
N ARG A 721 13.78 37.15 -17.23
CA ARG A 721 15.21 36.92 -16.98
C ARG A 721 15.41 36.67 -15.48
N PRO A 722 15.72 35.43 -15.06
CA PRO A 722 16.05 35.12 -13.67
C PRO A 722 17.28 35.89 -13.19
N ASP A 723 17.27 36.36 -11.94
CA ASP A 723 18.45 36.96 -11.32
C ASP A 723 19.46 35.87 -10.90
N ILE A 724 20.48 35.69 -11.73
CA ILE A 724 21.55 34.68 -11.52
C ILE A 724 22.36 35.00 -10.27
N ALA A 725 22.62 36.28 -9.96
CA ALA A 725 23.42 36.67 -8.79
C ALA A 725 22.69 36.34 -7.50
N LYS A 726 21.39 36.64 -7.44
CA LYS A 726 20.50 36.27 -6.34
C LYS A 726 20.45 34.75 -6.14
N LEU A 727 20.27 33.97 -7.22
CA LEU A 727 20.23 32.51 -7.13
C LEU A 727 21.59 31.93 -6.68
N SER A 728 22.70 32.46 -7.20
CA SER A 728 24.06 32.07 -6.81
C SER A 728 24.35 32.36 -5.33
N PHE A 729 23.91 33.53 -4.85
CA PHE A 729 23.99 33.93 -3.44
C PHE A 729 23.19 32.97 -2.56
N ALA A 730 21.95 32.65 -2.94
CA ALA A 730 21.11 31.70 -2.22
C ALA A 730 21.72 30.28 -2.17
N ILE A 731 22.28 29.77 -3.28
CA ILE A 731 22.97 28.46 -3.33
C ILE A 731 24.16 28.43 -2.36
N SER A 732 24.89 29.54 -2.26
CA SER A 732 26.07 29.65 -1.41
C SER A 732 25.74 29.91 0.06
N GLY A 733 24.51 30.35 0.37
CA GLY A 733 24.07 30.76 1.70
C GLY A 733 24.01 29.63 2.74
N SER A 734 23.84 30.03 4.01
CA SER A 734 23.69 29.13 5.16
C SER A 734 22.28 28.55 5.28
N HIS A 735 21.27 29.30 4.83
CA HIS A 735 19.86 28.91 4.82
C HIS A 735 19.58 27.87 3.73
N TRP A 736 19.62 26.59 4.13
CA TRP A 736 19.56 25.46 3.20
C TRP A 736 18.22 25.32 2.44
N PRO A 737 17.04 25.73 2.96
CA PRO A 737 15.80 25.69 2.19
C PRO A 737 15.83 26.64 0.98
N SER A 738 16.37 27.85 1.13
CA SER A 738 16.59 28.75 -0.01
C SER A 738 17.62 28.22 -0.99
N ALA A 739 18.72 27.64 -0.52
CA ALA A 739 19.69 26.97 -1.40
C ALA A 739 19.05 25.82 -2.20
N MET A 740 18.14 25.07 -1.56
CA MET A 740 17.38 23.99 -2.20
C MET A 740 16.45 24.53 -3.30
N VAL A 741 15.69 25.60 -3.04
CA VAL A 741 14.87 26.25 -4.07
C VAL A 741 15.73 26.80 -5.20
N ALA A 742 16.80 27.51 -4.88
CA ALA A 742 17.64 28.13 -5.90
C ALA A 742 18.25 27.08 -6.84
N ALA A 743 18.64 25.91 -6.30
CA ALA A 743 19.04 24.76 -7.11
C ALA A 743 17.89 24.21 -7.97
N GLU A 744 16.67 24.09 -7.40
CA GLU A 744 15.48 23.64 -8.14
C GLU A 744 15.16 24.59 -9.31
N VAL A 745 15.19 25.91 -9.08
CA VAL A 745 15.01 26.96 -10.09
C VAL A 745 16.11 26.86 -11.16
N ALA A 746 17.37 26.79 -10.76
CA ALA A 746 18.51 26.67 -11.68
C ALA A 746 18.36 25.46 -12.61
N GLY A 747 17.99 24.31 -12.05
CA GLY A 747 17.76 23.09 -12.82
C GLY A 747 16.56 23.20 -13.78
N ARG A 748 15.39 23.65 -13.30
CA ARG A 748 14.17 23.75 -14.13
C ARG A 748 14.28 24.80 -15.23
N ARG A 749 14.94 25.92 -14.95
CA ARG A 749 15.20 27.00 -15.91
C ARG A 749 16.45 26.76 -16.77
N ARG A 750 17.18 25.67 -16.52
CA ARG A 750 18.41 25.28 -17.23
C ARG A 750 19.49 26.38 -17.26
N ILE A 751 19.74 27.02 -16.12
CA ILE A 751 20.72 28.10 -15.96
C ILE A 751 22.13 27.49 -15.79
N SER A 752 22.81 27.22 -16.90
CA SER A 752 24.12 26.55 -16.92
C SER A 752 25.23 27.31 -16.17
N GLU A 753 25.12 28.63 -16.08
CA GLU A 753 26.04 29.53 -15.39
C GLU A 753 26.16 29.20 -13.89
N LEU A 754 25.13 28.56 -13.32
CA LEU A 754 25.11 28.14 -11.92
C LEU A 754 25.76 26.76 -11.70
N ALA A 755 26.14 26.02 -12.75
CA ALA A 755 26.75 24.69 -12.60
C ALA A 755 28.02 24.68 -11.72
N PRO A 756 28.96 25.65 -11.83
CA PRO A 756 30.15 25.69 -10.96
C PRO A 756 29.81 25.86 -9.48
N VAL A 757 28.87 26.76 -9.14
CA VAL A 757 28.48 26.99 -7.74
C VAL A 757 27.70 25.79 -7.18
N LEU A 758 26.86 25.14 -8.00
CA LEU A 758 26.17 23.89 -7.64
C LEU A 758 27.17 22.75 -7.35
N ARG A 759 28.17 22.55 -8.22
CA ARG A 759 29.24 21.56 -8.01
C ARG A 759 30.02 21.84 -6.74
N LYS A 760 30.47 23.09 -6.55
CA LYS A 760 31.22 23.50 -5.35
C LYS A 760 30.41 23.20 -4.09
N ARG A 761 29.13 23.57 -4.07
CA ARG A 761 28.27 23.30 -2.91
C ARG A 761 28.05 21.81 -2.70
N LEU A 762 27.84 21.01 -3.75
CA LEU A 762 27.69 19.56 -3.64
C LEU A 762 28.94 18.89 -3.05
N VAL A 763 30.14 19.32 -3.48
CA VAL A 763 31.40 18.81 -2.92
C VAL A 763 31.52 19.14 -1.43
N GLN A 764 31.19 20.38 -1.03
CA GLN A 764 31.18 20.79 0.38
C GLN A 764 30.21 19.97 1.22
N GLU A 765 28.99 19.73 0.72
CA GLU A 765 28.01 18.90 1.44
C GLU A 765 28.46 17.43 1.48
N HIS A 766 29.12 16.92 0.42
CA HIS A 766 29.61 15.54 0.38
C HIS A 766 30.83 15.30 1.27
N SER A 767 31.69 16.31 1.49
CA SER A 767 32.84 16.20 2.38
C SER A 767 32.49 16.22 3.86
N ARG A 768 31.26 16.57 4.24
CA ARG A 768 30.83 16.57 5.64
C ARG A 768 30.91 15.15 6.26
N PRO A 769 31.27 15.04 7.55
CA PRO A 769 31.22 13.78 8.28
C PRO A 769 29.81 13.18 8.28
N SER A 770 29.69 11.85 8.16
CA SER A 770 28.39 11.17 8.17
C SER A 770 27.56 11.45 9.42
N ALA A 771 28.23 11.63 10.58
CA ALA A 771 27.58 11.97 11.85
C ALA A 771 26.89 13.35 11.83
N GLU A 772 27.30 14.28 10.97
CA GLU A 772 26.65 15.58 10.78
C GLU A 772 25.54 15.53 9.74
N LEU A 773 25.59 14.57 8.83
CA LEU A 773 24.58 14.35 7.80
C LEU A 773 23.39 13.52 8.30
N TYR A 774 23.63 12.72 9.35
CA TYR A 774 22.70 11.79 10.00
C TYR A 774 22.98 11.76 11.52
N PRO A 775 22.65 12.82 12.27
CA PRO A 775 22.89 12.86 13.71
C PRO A 775 22.05 11.78 14.41
N PRO A 776 22.54 11.26 15.55
CA PRO A 776 21.86 10.21 16.31
C PRO A 776 20.47 10.64 16.80
N LEU A 777 19.68 9.64 17.22
CA LEU A 777 18.25 9.71 17.61
C LEU A 777 17.86 10.84 18.59
N GLU A 778 18.82 11.37 19.35
CA GLU A 778 18.63 12.41 20.36
C GLU A 778 19.19 13.74 19.83
N CYS A 779 18.39 14.46 19.03
CA CYS A 779 18.77 15.70 18.36
C CYS A 779 17.69 16.78 18.61
N PRO A 780 18.02 18.09 18.76
CA PRO A 780 19.29 18.73 18.40
C PRO A 780 20.42 18.63 19.45
N PRO A 781 21.70 18.57 19.03
CA PRO A 781 22.84 18.73 19.93
C PRO A 781 22.81 20.11 20.62
N ARG A 782 23.25 20.18 21.88
CA ARG A 782 23.31 21.44 22.66
C ARG A 782 24.07 22.52 21.87
N GLY A 783 23.47 23.70 21.73
CA GLY A 783 24.10 24.88 21.11
C GLY A 783 23.96 25.02 19.59
N ARG A 784 23.26 24.11 18.88
CA ARG A 784 22.90 24.29 17.45
C ARG A 784 21.40 24.50 17.29
N SER A 785 21.00 25.34 16.34
CA SER A 785 19.58 25.48 15.98
C SER A 785 19.05 24.19 15.35
N VAL A 786 17.73 23.95 15.46
CA VAL A 786 17.04 22.84 14.79
C VAL A 786 17.29 22.87 13.28
N GLU A 787 17.37 24.06 12.69
CA GLU A 787 17.62 24.21 11.25
C GLU A 787 19.07 23.87 10.85
N GLU A 788 20.06 24.19 11.69
CA GLU A 788 21.45 23.79 11.46
C GLU A 788 21.67 22.28 11.67
N ALA A 789 20.94 21.69 12.60
CA ALA A 789 21.01 20.27 12.94
C ALA A 789 20.17 19.37 12.01
N ALA A 790 19.26 19.95 11.22
CA ALA A 790 18.39 19.20 10.30
C ALA A 790 19.19 18.52 9.17
N ASN A 791 18.86 17.26 8.88
CA ASN A 791 19.53 16.45 7.87
C ASN A 791 19.49 17.08 6.47
N ARG A 792 20.67 17.47 5.98
CA ARG A 792 20.86 18.19 4.71
C ARG A 792 20.94 17.30 3.46
N TRP A 793 20.59 16.01 3.56
CA TRP A 793 20.50 15.13 2.38
C TRP A 793 19.57 15.70 1.31
N ARG A 794 18.56 16.50 1.70
CA ARG A 794 17.62 17.18 0.79
C ARG A 794 18.31 18.19 -0.12
N LEU A 795 19.19 19.01 0.46
CA LEU A 795 20.00 19.95 -0.29
C LEU A 795 20.90 19.19 -1.28
N LYS A 796 21.60 18.13 -0.83
CA LYS A 796 22.37 17.28 -1.75
C LYS A 796 21.53 16.75 -2.91
N ALA A 797 20.36 16.17 -2.61
CA ALA A 797 19.47 15.63 -3.62
C ALA A 797 19.00 16.71 -4.63
N ALA A 798 18.69 17.91 -4.16
CA ALA A 798 18.33 19.04 -5.02
C ALA A 798 19.51 19.50 -5.91
N LEU A 799 20.72 19.63 -5.34
CA LEU A 799 21.93 19.97 -6.10
C LEU A 799 22.23 18.93 -7.19
N ILE A 800 22.15 17.64 -6.84
CA ILE A 800 22.34 16.52 -7.78
C ILE A 800 21.29 16.56 -8.89
N THR A 801 20.02 16.77 -8.53
CA THR A 801 18.91 16.87 -9.49
C THR A 801 19.11 18.04 -10.44
N ALA A 802 19.54 19.20 -9.92
CA ALA A 802 19.84 20.39 -10.72
C ALA A 802 20.98 20.12 -11.71
N LEU A 803 22.11 19.56 -11.26
CA LEU A 803 23.23 19.19 -12.12
C LEU A 803 22.83 18.18 -13.22
N GLY A 804 21.98 17.21 -12.88
CA GLY A 804 21.40 16.27 -13.84
C GLY A 804 20.52 16.97 -14.90
N ARG A 805 19.69 17.95 -14.50
CA ARG A 805 18.89 18.78 -15.42
C ARG A 805 19.75 19.65 -16.34
N LEU A 806 20.87 20.16 -15.81
CA LEU A 806 21.86 20.91 -16.58
C LEU A 806 22.74 20.02 -17.48
N GLN A 807 22.61 18.69 -17.38
CA GLN A 807 23.45 17.72 -18.09
C GLN A 807 24.97 17.96 -17.86
N ASP A 808 25.33 18.40 -16.66
CA ASP A 808 26.68 18.83 -16.31
C ASP A 808 27.66 17.65 -16.27
N ARG A 809 28.43 17.43 -17.35
CA ARG A 809 29.40 16.33 -17.45
C ARG A 809 30.51 16.40 -16.39
N GLU A 810 30.87 17.61 -15.95
CA GLU A 810 31.88 17.80 -14.91
C GLU A 810 31.44 17.26 -13.54
N SER A 811 30.13 17.01 -13.33
CA SER A 811 29.62 16.40 -12.11
C SER A 811 29.76 14.88 -12.06
N VAL A 812 30.02 14.19 -13.18
CA VAL A 812 30.09 12.71 -13.23
C VAL A 812 31.06 12.12 -12.18
N PRO A 813 32.26 12.67 -11.94
CA PRO A 813 33.17 12.15 -10.92
C PRO A 813 32.60 12.19 -9.50
N ILE A 814 31.96 13.30 -9.11
CA ILE A 814 31.37 13.45 -7.76
C ILE A 814 30.12 12.57 -7.62
N LEU A 815 29.27 12.47 -8.65
CA LEU A 815 28.11 11.57 -8.65
C LEU A 815 28.52 10.09 -8.54
N GLY A 816 29.56 9.68 -9.26
CA GLY A 816 30.12 8.34 -9.16
C GLY A 816 30.72 8.06 -7.78
N ARG A 817 31.34 9.06 -7.13
CA ARG A 817 31.85 8.94 -5.76
C ARG A 817 30.71 8.72 -4.77
N ILE A 818 29.66 9.53 -4.86
CA ILE A 818 28.45 9.40 -4.03
C ILE A 818 27.91 7.96 -4.08
N LEU A 819 27.72 7.38 -5.27
CA LEU A 819 27.22 6.00 -5.42
C LEU A 819 28.15 4.92 -4.87
N ARG A 820 29.45 5.17 -4.76
CA ARG A 820 30.44 4.22 -4.24
C ARG A 820 30.57 4.26 -2.73
N ASP A 821 30.53 5.45 -2.13
CA ASP A 821 30.87 5.65 -0.71
C ASP A 821 29.89 4.97 0.25
N GLY A 822 28.65 4.70 -0.17
CA GLY A 822 27.70 3.90 0.64
C GLY A 822 27.26 4.56 1.95
N LYS A 823 27.55 5.86 2.15
CA LYS A 823 27.26 6.63 3.37
C LYS A 823 25.98 7.48 3.37
N ASP A 824 25.30 7.63 2.23
CA ASP A 824 24.17 8.55 2.07
C ASP A 824 22.82 7.82 2.10
N PHE A 825 21.76 8.56 2.43
CA PHE A 825 20.39 8.08 2.38
C PHE A 825 19.96 7.74 0.94
N TYR A 826 19.08 6.74 0.77
CA TYR A 826 18.69 6.21 -0.55
C TYR A 826 18.22 7.29 -1.53
N THR A 827 17.61 8.37 -1.04
CA THR A 827 17.18 9.50 -1.87
C THR A 827 18.35 10.12 -2.65
N VAL A 828 19.52 10.28 -2.01
CA VAL A 828 20.72 10.83 -2.65
C VAL A 828 21.22 9.88 -3.74
N TYR A 829 21.17 8.57 -3.53
CA TYR A 829 21.54 7.57 -4.54
C TYR A 829 20.58 7.52 -5.70
N SER A 830 19.29 7.52 -5.41
CA SER A 830 18.22 7.58 -6.40
C SER A 830 18.35 8.84 -7.27
N ALA A 831 18.65 10.00 -6.67
CA ALA A 831 18.92 11.25 -7.39
C ALA A 831 20.21 11.16 -8.22
N ALA A 832 21.30 10.60 -7.68
CA ALA A 832 22.57 10.47 -8.39
C ALA A 832 22.45 9.53 -9.59
N ALA A 833 21.75 8.40 -9.45
CA ALA A 833 21.48 7.48 -10.54
C ALA A 833 20.65 8.15 -11.65
N GLN A 834 19.61 8.90 -11.27
CA GLN A 834 18.81 9.68 -12.22
C GLN A 834 19.64 10.75 -12.94
N ALA A 835 20.46 11.51 -12.20
CA ALA A 835 21.31 12.55 -12.75
C ALA A 835 22.32 12.00 -13.77
N LEU A 836 22.97 10.87 -13.45
CA LEU A 836 23.84 10.16 -14.40
C LEU A 836 23.09 9.68 -15.64
N GLY A 837 21.87 9.18 -15.49
CA GLY A 837 20.98 8.85 -16.62
C GLY A 837 20.68 10.06 -17.53
N ARG A 838 20.46 11.24 -16.93
CA ARG A 838 20.21 12.49 -17.67
C ARG A 838 21.45 12.98 -18.41
N ILE A 839 22.60 13.03 -17.75
CA ILE A 839 23.90 13.43 -18.31
C ILE A 839 24.29 12.50 -19.47
N GLY A 840 24.17 11.19 -19.24
CA GLY A 840 24.46 10.15 -20.22
C GLY A 840 25.94 10.03 -20.62
N GLY A 841 26.18 9.22 -21.65
CA GLY A 841 27.53 8.92 -22.13
C GLY A 841 28.24 7.76 -21.40
N PRO A 842 29.42 7.34 -21.90
CA PRO A 842 30.15 6.19 -21.38
C PRO A 842 30.57 6.31 -19.92
N ASP A 843 31.00 7.51 -19.51
CA ASP A 843 31.48 7.74 -18.15
C ASP A 843 30.34 7.72 -17.13
N ALA A 844 29.16 8.24 -17.50
CA ALA A 844 27.97 8.12 -16.67
C ALA A 844 27.53 6.65 -16.51
N LEU A 845 27.56 5.86 -17.60
CA LEU A 845 27.26 4.43 -17.54
C LEU A 845 28.26 3.68 -16.63
N ARG A 846 29.54 4.05 -16.69
CA ARG A 846 30.58 3.50 -15.82
C ARG A 846 30.35 3.86 -14.36
N ALA A 847 29.94 5.10 -14.09
CA ALA A 847 29.63 5.60 -12.75
C ALA A 847 28.37 4.98 -12.14
N LEU A 848 27.41 4.50 -12.95
CA LEU A 848 26.16 3.86 -12.49
C LEU A 848 26.35 2.43 -11.94
N LYS A 849 27.48 1.76 -12.23
CA LYS A 849 27.71 0.35 -11.84
C LYS A 849 27.37 0.02 -10.37
N PRO A 850 27.73 0.84 -9.36
CA PRO A 850 27.38 0.55 -7.97
C PRO A 850 25.87 0.54 -7.73
N ALA A 851 25.12 1.47 -8.35
CA ALA A 851 23.69 1.60 -8.14
C ALA A 851 22.90 0.42 -8.74
N LEU A 852 23.40 -0.21 -9.81
CA LEU A 852 22.81 -1.43 -10.39
C LEU A 852 22.90 -2.65 -9.46
N LEU A 853 23.78 -2.61 -8.46
CA LEU A 853 23.94 -3.67 -7.46
C LEU A 853 23.21 -3.37 -6.16
N GLU A 854 22.47 -2.26 -6.08
CA GLU A 854 21.70 -1.92 -4.90
C GLU A 854 20.49 -2.83 -4.71
N SER A 855 20.21 -3.14 -3.44
CA SER A 855 19.01 -3.88 -3.05
C SER A 855 17.83 -2.96 -2.70
N GLU A 856 18.10 -1.68 -2.41
CA GLU A 856 17.06 -0.67 -2.21
C GLU A 856 16.33 -0.41 -3.53
N HIS A 857 15.00 -0.52 -3.47
CA HIS A 857 14.14 -0.60 -4.64
C HIS A 857 14.21 0.64 -5.55
N ASN A 858 14.11 1.86 -5.00
CA ASN A 858 14.13 3.09 -5.83
C ASN A 858 15.46 3.24 -6.56
N THR A 859 16.57 3.06 -5.85
CA THR A 859 17.92 3.18 -6.39
C THR A 859 18.17 2.13 -7.45
N HIS A 860 17.79 0.87 -7.19
CA HIS A 860 17.88 -0.23 -8.13
C HIS A 860 17.12 0.09 -9.43
N VAL A 861 15.82 0.40 -9.33
CA VAL A 861 14.95 0.70 -10.46
C VAL A 861 15.49 1.87 -11.28
N ARG A 862 15.83 3.00 -10.63
CA ARG A 862 16.35 4.17 -11.35
C ARG A 862 17.69 3.91 -12.01
N ALA A 863 18.58 3.14 -11.39
CA ALA A 863 19.86 2.78 -12.00
C ALA A 863 19.65 1.92 -13.25
N HIS A 864 18.71 0.98 -13.20
CA HIS A 864 18.37 0.13 -14.34
C HIS A 864 17.74 0.94 -15.49
N PHE A 865 16.79 1.83 -15.19
CA PHE A 865 16.26 2.77 -16.19
C PHE A 865 17.38 3.66 -16.73
N ALA A 866 18.27 4.18 -15.88
CA ALA A 866 19.37 5.06 -16.28
C ALA A 866 20.33 4.37 -17.24
N ALA A 867 20.72 3.13 -16.90
CA ALA A 867 21.56 2.33 -17.77
C ALA A 867 20.86 1.99 -19.11
N ALA A 868 19.56 1.66 -19.07
CA ALA A 868 18.78 1.40 -20.28
C ALA A 868 18.67 2.64 -21.17
N ALA A 869 18.36 3.81 -20.60
CA ALA A 869 18.29 5.07 -21.32
C ALA A 869 19.63 5.47 -21.95
N ILE A 870 20.75 5.29 -21.24
CA ILE A 870 22.09 5.58 -21.80
C ILE A 870 22.44 4.63 -22.94
N ARG A 871 22.10 3.34 -22.82
CA ARG A 871 22.32 2.34 -23.87
C ARG A 871 21.43 2.60 -25.08
N GLY A 872 20.17 2.95 -24.88
CA GLY A 872 19.22 3.33 -25.93
C GLY A 872 19.56 4.67 -26.60
N ARG A 873 20.29 5.57 -25.93
CA ARG A 873 20.86 6.80 -26.51
C ARG A 873 22.12 6.55 -27.36
N LYS A 874 22.51 5.29 -27.61
CA LYS A 874 23.64 4.94 -28.49
C LYS A 874 23.19 4.11 -29.70
N ALA A 875 22.94 4.79 -30.82
CA ALA A 875 23.46 4.51 -32.16
C ALA A 875 23.02 5.61 -33.13
N THR A 876 23.74 6.73 -33.12
CA THR A 876 24.05 7.52 -34.33
C THR A 876 25.53 7.83 -34.27
#